data_AF-R7Q429-F1
#
_entry.id   AF-R7Q429-F1
#
_cell.length_a   1.000
_cell.length_b   1.000
_cell.length_c   1.000
_cell.angle_alpha   90.00
_cell.angle_beta   90.00
_cell.angle_gamma   90.00
#
_symmetry.space_group_name_H-M   'P 1'
#
loop_
_entity.id
_entity.type
_entity.pdbx_description
1 polymer ?
#
loop_
_entity_poly.entity_id
_entity_poly.type
_entity_poly.pdbx_seq_one_letter_code
_entity_poly.pdbx_strand_id
1 'polypeptide(L)'
;MLVAVLLLALLGCVARSAKVYRYNAGGLRVGDYEPDPINFVKGKNLFHRGPRMSGLGVGTSHRWAGDTGFAYEFPTGEGTFDIDLVFAEIFEPAQTVGGRVFSVAAEGEILLDNYDVYKKVGANKELKETLSNIKTTDGTLSLSFIKGPQENPMVSGISIRQSNGEDFEMGEAVTGEGTDGKAPDNIPDGSDFDHQAHAVAGGPYTETDFNNDGEIILKLDGTLSHSHYNNPDTGESGVIKKYSWAVNGKTISEKPIFTAKFQLGVTKLVLTVTDQKGDTATANTEVLALPSSVGGVYCYYYGDTNSIDPKLKSNPRPEEGHSNNVIDFDDDEFKFSRKDAPANIGGTDEWAARCLTDVTVLTTKRYKLSVKYRGAGAAIYVKGVLKASGGASDKGPKTITANTVLTIGATSVQVIYYQKGSPSSLQFLIDDEIAPPSALGFQSSDIIPTISRTSSPTANPDGNGQLQISGTGFFNNPTVKIGNHIASFSVVSATEIVVNPIPSEAEAGSTVAPITVTNNAGVSNVMELTYEDNGGKGVSWDQTFLKSASGDRLSVKQITSIAIGPDSKYYLGSIQGFVTNLDVDKDLKVTSQCVGDKLGDSRAILGLAFNYKSSAVRVYVTSNTLYWAFGGPFKGKVDGWANGAVETFISGCGCLCYEKKIVTGLPVSNHDHGVNGLVFLPNGDLLINVGGATNAGVNTPGNKLGGWPESPLSAAVVIAKLSKGSSFNGNIKYEQYTDPETTKQTAGDVSVYAPGLRNPFGITLLTNGEVWATDNGGNFDFGEVSKDCTTDIPFSEKMYDEINKIIPGLYYGHPNRNRGGSQCVFQGGSGKAATLVTSATTGIAEYTSNVFGKDLKGELILSKYPASGSGQVWRMKAADQAEEIAMADYSGLSVVVGKHGELIMPRVQQGFVAVLKPKYSVPSEPMVIAVSPRRGLGGSKVFVSGENFAEGMSVSFGGKAGTDIDVVNSNGLYVKVPSGSGNVVVQVTVGGATSANPEGYDFIYA
;
A
#
# COMPACT_ATOMS: atom_id res chain seq x y z
N MET A 1 52.87 -21.61 -63.04
CA MET A 1 52.38 -22.61 -62.08
C MET A 1 53.20 -22.51 -60.80
N LEU A 2 53.07 -21.40 -60.04
CA LEU A 2 53.64 -21.23 -58.70
C LEU A 2 53.20 -19.90 -58.03
N VAL A 3 51.94 -19.48 -58.16
CA VAL A 3 51.39 -18.33 -57.40
C VAL A 3 49.88 -18.55 -57.14
N ALA A 4 49.53 -19.71 -56.57
CA ALA A 4 48.13 -20.00 -56.18
C ALA A 4 48.02 -20.87 -54.92
N VAL A 5 49.11 -21.06 -54.15
CA VAL A 5 49.12 -21.90 -52.93
C VAL A 5 49.66 -21.15 -51.70
N LEU A 6 49.86 -19.83 -51.79
CA LEU A 6 50.43 -19.04 -50.67
C LEU A 6 49.59 -17.82 -50.28
N LEU A 7 48.26 -17.88 -50.44
CA LEU A 7 47.33 -16.86 -49.92
C LEU A 7 46.14 -17.46 -49.16
N LEU A 8 46.33 -18.62 -48.52
CA LEU A 8 45.34 -19.27 -47.64
C LEU A 8 45.93 -19.69 -46.29
N ALA A 9 46.98 -19.01 -45.82
CA ALA A 9 47.66 -19.32 -44.56
C ALA A 9 47.83 -18.10 -43.62
N LEU A 10 46.98 -17.07 -43.77
CA LEU A 10 46.89 -15.92 -42.85
C LEU A 10 45.43 -15.45 -42.73
N LEU A 11 44.53 -16.35 -42.37
CA LEU A 11 43.34 -16.02 -41.61
C LEU A 11 43.39 -16.94 -40.41
N GLY A 12 43.99 -16.43 -39.34
CA GLY A 12 43.96 -17.10 -38.04
C GLY A 12 42.52 -17.49 -37.76
N CYS A 13 42.33 -18.73 -37.33
CA CYS A 13 41.11 -19.15 -36.68
C CYS A 13 40.92 -18.20 -35.49
N VAL A 14 40.13 -17.14 -35.67
CA VAL A 14 39.65 -16.35 -34.56
C VAL A 14 38.66 -17.30 -33.89
N ALA A 15 39.13 -18.02 -32.87
CA ALA A 15 38.24 -18.68 -31.94
C ALA A 15 37.27 -17.61 -31.46
N ARG A 16 36.00 -17.71 -31.89
CA ARG A 16 34.96 -16.80 -31.44
C ARG A 16 34.86 -17.01 -29.93
N SER A 17 35.21 -16.01 -29.15
CA SER A 17 35.04 -16.08 -27.69
C SER A 17 33.55 -16.25 -27.41
N ALA A 18 33.19 -17.29 -26.66
CA ALA A 18 31.82 -17.49 -26.20
C ALA A 18 31.28 -16.21 -25.53
N LYS A 19 30.02 -15.88 -25.79
CA LYS A 19 29.33 -14.73 -25.21
C LYS A 19 29.27 -14.88 -23.68
N VAL A 20 29.75 -13.85 -22.97
CA VAL A 20 29.74 -13.79 -21.50
C VAL A 20 28.99 -12.53 -21.09
N TYR A 21 27.95 -12.69 -20.28
CA TYR A 21 27.25 -11.55 -19.67
C TYR A 21 27.90 -11.21 -18.35
N ARG A 22 28.12 -9.93 -18.08
CA ARG A 22 28.81 -9.45 -16.89
C ARG A 22 28.03 -8.28 -16.29
N TYR A 23 27.77 -8.32 -15.00
CA TYR A 23 26.92 -7.37 -14.29
C TYR A 23 27.61 -6.85 -13.03
N ASN A 24 27.69 -5.53 -12.85
CA ASN A 24 28.16 -4.90 -11.62
C ASN A 24 27.02 -4.90 -10.60
N ALA A 25 27.02 -5.87 -9.70
CA ALA A 25 25.98 -6.03 -8.72
C ALA A 25 26.02 -4.88 -7.70
N GLY A 26 24.90 -4.19 -7.62
CA GLY A 26 24.68 -2.98 -6.87
C GLY A 26 25.50 -1.83 -7.41
N GLY A 27 25.75 -1.68 -8.70
CA GLY A 27 26.55 -0.58 -9.23
C GLY A 27 26.26 -0.21 -10.68
N LEU A 28 26.78 0.94 -11.09
CA LEU A 28 26.77 1.38 -12.50
C LEU A 28 27.81 0.59 -13.31
N ARG A 29 27.84 0.80 -14.63
CA ARG A 29 28.81 0.15 -15.53
C ARG A 29 30.26 0.36 -15.06
N VAL A 30 31.04 -0.73 -14.95
CA VAL A 30 32.47 -0.71 -14.60
C VAL A 30 33.24 -1.65 -15.54
N GLY A 31 34.07 -1.07 -16.41
CA GLY A 31 34.77 -1.85 -17.44
C GLY A 31 33.79 -2.60 -18.34
N ASP A 32 33.99 -3.92 -18.48
CA ASP A 32 33.12 -4.82 -19.27
C ASP A 32 31.92 -5.36 -18.46
N TYR A 33 31.74 -4.92 -17.21
CA TYR A 33 30.55 -5.23 -16.42
C TYR A 33 29.49 -4.16 -16.69
N GLU A 34 28.37 -4.59 -17.27
CA GLU A 34 27.20 -3.74 -17.45
C GLU A 34 26.57 -3.39 -16.09
N PRO A 35 25.75 -2.32 -16.01
CA PRO A 35 25.07 -1.95 -14.78
C PRO A 35 24.28 -3.11 -14.17
N ASP A 36 24.07 -3.04 -12.86
CA ASP A 36 23.27 -4.02 -12.14
C ASP A 36 21.90 -4.26 -12.78
N PRO A 37 21.59 -5.50 -13.21
CA PRO A 37 20.32 -5.80 -13.84
C PRO A 37 19.26 -5.99 -12.75
N ILE A 38 18.83 -4.88 -12.15
CA ILE A 38 17.88 -4.88 -11.03
C ILE A 38 16.57 -5.62 -11.35
N ASN A 39 16.22 -5.68 -12.64
CA ASN A 39 15.03 -6.40 -13.13
C ASN A 39 15.13 -7.92 -12.87
N PHE A 40 16.36 -8.48 -12.86
CA PHE A 40 16.61 -9.87 -12.49
C PHE A 40 16.66 -10.09 -10.97
N VAL A 41 16.69 -9.04 -10.14
CA VAL A 41 16.85 -9.15 -8.68
C VAL A 41 15.51 -9.38 -8.00
N LYS A 42 15.46 -10.33 -7.05
CA LYS A 42 14.31 -10.64 -6.19
C LYS A 42 14.68 -10.45 -4.71
N GLY A 43 13.73 -10.03 -3.88
CA GLY A 43 13.91 -9.84 -2.42
C GLY A 43 13.30 -8.54 -1.87
N LYS A 44 13.03 -8.48 -0.56
CA LYS A 44 12.58 -7.26 0.12
C LYS A 44 13.77 -6.46 0.64
N ASN A 45 13.62 -5.14 0.80
CA ASN A 45 14.65 -4.26 1.38
C ASN A 45 16.01 -4.38 0.67
N LEU A 46 16.01 -4.19 -0.66
CA LEU A 46 17.21 -4.22 -1.48
C LEU A 46 17.94 -2.89 -1.37
N PHE A 47 19.20 -2.93 -0.97
CA PHE A 47 20.00 -1.73 -0.76
C PHE A 47 21.28 -1.75 -1.60
N HIS A 48 21.71 -0.56 -1.96
CA HIS A 48 22.95 -0.30 -2.66
C HIS A 48 23.93 0.39 -1.70
N ARG A 49 25.20 -0.03 -1.73
CA ARG A 49 26.28 0.71 -1.08
C ARG A 49 27.17 1.37 -2.14
N GLY A 50 27.15 2.71 -2.17
CA GLY A 50 27.81 3.58 -3.16
C GLY A 50 29.33 3.70 -3.03
N PRO A 51 29.99 4.45 -3.95
CA PRO A 51 31.41 4.31 -4.22
C PRO A 51 32.24 4.98 -3.15
N ARG A 52 33.00 4.17 -2.42
CA ARG A 52 34.15 4.62 -1.65
C ARG A 52 35.19 3.52 -1.69
N MET A 53 36.02 3.47 -2.74
CA MET A 53 37.44 3.11 -2.64
C MET A 53 38.14 3.11 -3.99
N SER A 54 39.29 3.76 -4.06
CA SER A 54 40.23 3.68 -5.18
C SER A 54 41.01 2.37 -5.15
N GLY A 55 41.12 1.67 -6.28
CA GLY A 55 41.96 0.47 -6.43
C GLY A 55 41.22 -0.86 -6.54
N LEU A 56 39.88 -0.86 -6.53
CA LEU A 56 39.04 -2.01 -6.84
C LEU A 56 38.38 -1.83 -8.23
N GLY A 57 38.02 -2.93 -8.88
CA GLY A 57 37.23 -2.95 -10.12
C GLY A 57 35.74 -2.95 -9.81
N VAL A 58 35.05 -4.05 -10.15
CA VAL A 58 33.61 -4.23 -9.89
C VAL A 58 33.30 -4.32 -8.38
N GLY A 59 34.28 -4.67 -7.56
CA GLY A 59 34.22 -4.68 -6.09
C GLY A 59 34.12 -3.31 -5.42
N THR A 60 34.07 -2.21 -6.18
CA THR A 60 33.88 -0.84 -5.65
C THR A 60 32.47 -0.57 -5.12
N SER A 61 31.51 -1.44 -5.48
CA SER A 61 30.12 -1.42 -5.02
C SER A 61 29.63 -2.83 -4.74
N HIS A 62 28.52 -2.95 -4.00
CA HIS A 62 27.82 -4.22 -3.87
C HIS A 62 26.32 -4.04 -3.69
N ARG A 63 25.57 -5.05 -4.15
CA ARG A 63 24.17 -5.26 -3.78
C ARG A 63 24.11 -6.04 -2.48
N TRP A 64 23.21 -5.62 -1.59
CA TRP A 64 22.88 -6.34 -0.37
C TRP A 64 21.38 -6.20 -0.05
N ALA A 65 20.84 -7.06 0.79
CA ALA A 65 19.43 -7.00 1.20
C ALA A 65 19.26 -7.22 2.70
N GLY A 66 18.19 -6.68 3.29
CA GLY A 66 17.88 -6.82 4.72
C GLY A 66 17.55 -8.26 5.17
N ASP A 67 16.72 -8.42 6.21
CA ASP A 67 16.52 -9.67 6.97
C ASP A 67 16.06 -10.92 6.20
N THR A 68 15.82 -10.83 4.89
CA THR A 68 15.30 -11.92 4.06
C THR A 68 16.28 -12.45 3.01
N GLY A 69 17.48 -11.85 2.87
CA GLY A 69 18.36 -12.12 1.73
C GLY A 69 17.78 -11.67 0.38
N PHE A 70 18.41 -12.04 -0.72
CA PHE A 70 17.97 -11.69 -2.09
C PHE A 70 18.38 -12.76 -3.10
N ALA A 71 17.83 -12.70 -4.31
CA ALA A 71 18.20 -13.58 -5.41
C ALA A 71 18.37 -12.80 -6.71
N TYR A 72 19.03 -13.42 -7.69
CA TYR A 72 18.97 -13.04 -9.10
C TYR A 72 18.33 -14.18 -9.91
N GLU A 73 17.45 -13.85 -10.83
CA GLU A 73 16.86 -14.74 -11.81
C GLU A 73 17.23 -14.28 -13.22
N PHE A 74 18.24 -14.90 -13.80
CA PHE A 74 18.72 -14.59 -15.14
C PHE A 74 18.01 -15.48 -16.16
N PRO A 75 17.27 -14.93 -17.13
CA PRO A 75 16.59 -15.71 -18.17
C PRO A 75 17.61 -16.20 -19.21
N THR A 76 18.40 -17.21 -18.87
CA THR A 76 19.52 -17.69 -19.69
C THR A 76 19.12 -18.67 -20.78
N GLY A 77 17.85 -19.11 -20.80
CA GLY A 77 17.44 -20.31 -21.54
C GLY A 77 17.89 -21.58 -20.81
N GLU A 78 17.38 -22.73 -21.29
CA GLU A 78 17.80 -24.05 -20.79
C GLU A 78 19.25 -24.29 -21.20
N GLY A 79 20.06 -24.79 -20.28
CA GLY A 79 21.47 -25.01 -20.55
C GLY A 79 22.26 -25.38 -19.31
N THR A 80 23.58 -25.38 -19.47
CA THR A 80 24.51 -25.58 -18.37
C THR A 80 25.51 -24.44 -18.38
N PHE A 81 25.65 -23.77 -17.24
CA PHE A 81 26.33 -22.49 -17.12
C PHE A 81 27.43 -22.52 -16.07
N ASP A 82 28.50 -21.77 -16.35
CA ASP A 82 29.48 -21.39 -15.35
C ASP A 82 29.24 -19.94 -14.95
N ILE A 83 29.31 -19.69 -13.64
CA ILE A 83 28.96 -18.41 -13.02
C ILE A 83 30.14 -17.94 -12.21
N ASP A 84 30.65 -16.76 -12.52
CA ASP A 84 31.66 -16.10 -11.71
C ASP A 84 31.01 -15.07 -10.81
N LEU A 85 31.15 -15.23 -9.50
CA LEU A 85 30.71 -14.27 -8.49
C LEU A 85 31.91 -13.50 -7.98
N VAL A 86 31.84 -12.17 -8.04
CA VAL A 86 32.84 -11.27 -7.48
C VAL A 86 32.29 -10.67 -6.19
N PHE A 87 33.10 -10.75 -5.14
CA PHE A 87 32.84 -10.18 -3.83
C PHE A 87 33.98 -9.25 -3.44
N ALA A 88 33.68 -8.23 -2.65
CA ALA A 88 34.68 -7.42 -1.97
C ALA A 88 34.11 -6.91 -0.65
N GLU A 89 34.73 -7.23 0.47
CA GLU A 89 34.28 -6.73 1.77
C GLU A 89 34.76 -5.28 1.96
N ILE A 90 33.95 -4.35 1.46
CA ILE A 90 34.19 -2.91 1.47
C ILE A 90 33.45 -2.20 2.61
N PHE A 91 32.66 -2.93 3.41
CA PHE A 91 31.96 -2.35 4.53
C PHE A 91 32.79 -2.46 5.79
N GLU A 92 33.34 -1.33 6.22
CA GLU A 92 34.25 -1.25 7.38
C GLU A 92 33.76 -2.02 8.63
N PRO A 93 32.47 -1.96 9.06
CA PRO A 93 31.97 -2.77 10.18
C PRO A 93 31.98 -4.29 9.96
N ALA A 94 31.99 -4.76 8.72
CA ALA A 94 32.10 -6.19 8.38
C ALA A 94 33.53 -6.64 8.04
N GLN A 95 34.54 -5.76 8.14
CA GLN A 95 35.95 -6.05 7.83
C GLN A 95 36.66 -6.77 8.99
N THR A 96 36.07 -7.87 9.43
CA THR A 96 36.65 -8.79 10.40
C THR A 96 36.21 -10.22 10.04
N VAL A 97 36.96 -11.23 10.49
CA VAL A 97 36.57 -12.62 10.25
C VAL A 97 35.24 -12.86 10.96
N GLY A 98 34.24 -13.36 10.22
CA GLY A 98 32.87 -13.54 10.70
C GLY A 98 32.01 -12.28 10.65
N GLY A 99 32.54 -11.12 10.25
CA GLY A 99 31.79 -9.84 10.22
C GLY A 99 30.66 -9.80 9.20
N ARG A 100 30.77 -10.58 8.12
CA ARG A 100 29.67 -10.89 7.20
C ARG A 100 29.77 -12.33 6.75
N VAL A 101 28.71 -13.09 6.98
CA VAL A 101 28.64 -14.49 6.56
C VAL A 101 27.26 -14.77 5.98
N PHE A 102 27.22 -15.45 4.84
CA PHE A 102 25.99 -15.75 4.11
C PHE A 102 26.19 -16.96 3.21
N SER A 103 25.12 -17.57 2.72
CA SER A 103 25.22 -18.68 1.76
C SER A 103 24.82 -18.22 0.36
N VAL A 104 25.40 -18.85 -0.67
CA VAL A 104 24.98 -18.67 -2.06
C VAL A 104 24.54 -20.01 -2.61
N ALA A 105 23.32 -20.05 -3.11
CA ALA A 105 22.77 -21.17 -3.83
C ALA A 105 22.59 -20.84 -5.31
N ALA A 106 22.69 -21.85 -6.16
CA ALA A 106 22.29 -21.78 -7.56
C ALA A 106 21.32 -22.93 -7.84
N GLU A 107 20.21 -22.67 -8.54
CA GLU A 107 19.18 -23.69 -8.84
C GLU A 107 18.68 -24.45 -7.59
N GLY A 108 18.64 -23.77 -6.44
CA GLY A 108 18.22 -24.34 -5.15
C GLY A 108 19.29 -25.17 -4.43
N GLU A 109 20.46 -25.39 -5.03
CA GLU A 109 21.60 -26.06 -4.38
C GLU A 109 22.55 -25.04 -3.75
N ILE A 110 22.86 -25.19 -2.45
CA ILE A 110 23.85 -24.33 -1.77
C ILE A 110 25.25 -24.74 -2.22
N LEU A 111 25.96 -23.81 -2.87
CA LEU A 111 27.29 -24.05 -3.44
C LEU A 111 28.40 -23.28 -2.71
N LEU A 112 28.06 -22.14 -2.11
CA LEU A 112 28.90 -21.45 -1.16
C LEU A 112 28.16 -21.44 0.18
N ASP A 113 28.52 -22.37 1.06
CA ASP A 113 27.89 -22.46 2.37
C ASP A 113 28.66 -21.63 3.40
N ASN A 114 27.96 -20.75 4.14
CA ASN A 114 28.52 -19.95 5.23
C ASN A 114 29.78 -19.20 4.82
N TYR A 115 29.65 -18.52 3.69
CA TYR A 115 30.69 -17.86 2.96
C TYR A 115 31.11 -16.55 3.63
N ASP A 116 32.41 -16.42 3.90
CA ASP A 116 33.05 -15.24 4.51
C ASP A 116 34.12 -14.71 3.55
N VAL A 117 33.81 -13.56 2.92
CA VAL A 117 34.68 -12.89 1.95
C VAL A 117 35.95 -12.36 2.64
N TYR A 118 35.79 -11.73 3.81
CA TYR A 118 36.90 -11.11 4.54
C TYR A 118 37.90 -12.16 5.01
N LYS A 119 37.45 -13.31 5.50
CA LYS A 119 38.33 -14.41 5.90
C LYS A 119 39.21 -14.91 4.75
N LYS A 120 38.69 -14.88 3.52
CA LYS A 120 39.42 -15.38 2.34
C LYS A 120 40.43 -14.38 1.79
N VAL A 121 40.07 -13.10 1.70
CA VAL A 121 40.94 -12.10 1.03
C VAL A 121 41.30 -10.87 1.87
N GLY A 122 40.61 -10.64 2.99
CA GLY A 122 40.75 -9.45 3.84
C GLY A 122 39.94 -8.25 3.35
N ALA A 123 40.11 -7.11 4.03
CA ALA A 123 39.42 -5.86 3.68
C ALA A 123 39.80 -5.39 2.27
N ASN A 124 38.82 -4.83 1.56
CA ASN A 124 39.05 -4.02 0.36
C ASN A 124 39.86 -4.75 -0.72
N LYS A 125 39.56 -6.03 -0.93
CA LYS A 125 40.15 -6.88 -1.97
C LYS A 125 39.06 -7.68 -2.65
N GLU A 126 39.16 -7.79 -3.97
CA GLU A 126 38.24 -8.60 -4.76
C GLU A 126 38.55 -10.09 -4.62
N LEU A 127 37.49 -10.87 -4.49
CA LEU A 127 37.50 -12.31 -4.51
C LEU A 127 36.52 -12.79 -5.57
N LYS A 128 36.99 -13.66 -6.46
CA LYS A 128 36.17 -14.29 -7.47
C LYS A 128 35.98 -15.77 -7.12
N GLU A 129 34.74 -16.20 -7.07
CA GLU A 129 34.34 -17.61 -6.97
C GLU A 129 33.68 -18.05 -8.27
N THR A 130 33.97 -19.26 -8.72
CA THR A 130 33.35 -19.83 -9.92
C THR A 130 32.47 -21.02 -9.54
N LEU A 131 31.17 -20.88 -9.78
CA LEU A 131 30.19 -21.97 -9.70
C LEU A 131 30.13 -22.62 -11.09
N SER A 132 30.43 -23.92 -11.19
CA SER A 132 30.54 -24.61 -12.49
C SER A 132 29.41 -25.60 -12.70
N ASN A 133 29.06 -25.83 -13.97
CA ASN A 133 28.06 -26.82 -14.38
C ASN A 133 26.66 -26.61 -13.79
N ILE A 134 26.22 -25.36 -13.65
CA ILE A 134 24.89 -25.03 -13.13
C ILE A 134 23.85 -25.29 -14.22
N LYS A 135 23.00 -26.29 -14.01
CA LYS A 135 22.04 -26.73 -15.01
C LYS A 135 20.70 -26.07 -14.81
N THR A 136 20.25 -25.30 -15.79
CA THR A 136 18.89 -24.76 -15.85
C THR A 136 18.02 -25.68 -16.72
N THR A 137 16.81 -25.98 -16.24
CA THR A 137 15.83 -26.81 -16.97
C THR A 137 14.52 -26.08 -17.27
N ASP A 138 14.38 -24.85 -16.79
CA ASP A 138 13.17 -24.02 -16.88
C ASP A 138 13.42 -22.71 -17.64
N GLY A 139 14.61 -22.57 -18.22
CA GLY A 139 15.02 -21.36 -18.94
C GLY A 139 15.57 -20.23 -18.07
N THR A 140 15.62 -20.38 -16.75
CA THR A 140 16.05 -19.34 -15.82
C THR A 140 17.18 -19.84 -14.92
N LEU A 141 18.29 -19.12 -14.89
CA LEU A 141 19.36 -19.31 -13.92
C LEU A 141 19.09 -18.50 -12.66
N SER A 142 18.77 -19.21 -11.58
CA SER A 142 18.45 -18.70 -10.26
C SER A 142 19.68 -18.73 -9.36
N LEU A 143 20.03 -17.58 -8.78
CA LEU A 143 21.09 -17.41 -7.78
C LEU A 143 20.49 -16.82 -6.51
N SER A 144 20.54 -17.54 -5.40
CA SER A 144 20.03 -17.06 -4.12
C SER A 144 21.17 -16.71 -3.18
N PHE A 145 21.17 -15.48 -2.70
CA PHE A 145 22.06 -14.95 -1.68
C PHE A 145 21.31 -14.96 -0.35
N ILE A 146 21.49 -16.07 0.35
CA ILE A 146 20.73 -16.44 1.53
C ILE A 146 21.34 -15.74 2.72
N LYS A 147 20.54 -14.90 3.39
CA LYS A 147 20.96 -14.26 4.64
C LYS A 147 21.35 -15.36 5.62
N GLY A 148 22.55 -15.25 6.16
CA GLY A 148 22.95 -16.10 7.25
C GLY A 148 22.84 -15.37 8.59
N PRO A 149 23.63 -15.84 9.56
CA PRO A 149 24.86 -15.09 9.53
C PRO A 149 25.20 -13.99 10.53
N GLN A 150 26.00 -13.12 9.98
CA GLN A 150 26.27 -11.79 10.44
C GLN A 150 26.11 -10.92 9.22
N GLU A 151 25.57 -9.72 9.44
CA GLU A 151 25.32 -8.77 8.38
C GLU A 151 24.51 -9.36 7.21
N ASN A 152 24.29 -8.52 6.20
CA ASN A 152 23.45 -8.88 5.08
C ASN A 152 24.24 -9.64 3.99
N PRO A 153 23.64 -10.56 3.23
CA PRO A 153 24.33 -11.17 2.10
C PRO A 153 24.75 -10.08 1.10
N MET A 154 25.82 -10.31 0.34
CA MET A 154 26.30 -9.33 -0.65
C MET A 154 26.88 -9.96 -1.90
N VAL A 155 26.86 -9.23 -3.00
CA VAL A 155 27.62 -9.54 -4.21
C VAL A 155 27.98 -8.26 -4.95
N SER A 156 29.20 -8.21 -5.49
CA SER A 156 29.76 -7.06 -6.21
C SER A 156 29.74 -7.24 -7.73
N GLY A 157 29.88 -8.47 -8.22
CA GLY A 157 29.81 -8.74 -9.66
C GLY A 157 29.33 -10.13 -9.98
N ILE A 158 28.64 -10.29 -11.11
CA ILE A 158 28.17 -11.59 -11.59
C ILE A 158 28.59 -11.73 -13.05
N SER A 159 29.10 -12.89 -13.46
CA SER A 159 29.34 -13.20 -14.86
C SER A 159 28.81 -14.58 -15.21
N ILE A 160 28.15 -14.71 -16.37
CA ILE A 160 27.46 -15.94 -16.79
C ILE A 160 27.91 -16.31 -18.19
N ARG A 161 28.29 -17.58 -18.37
CA ARG A 161 28.67 -18.18 -19.66
C ARG A 161 28.14 -19.61 -19.75
N GLN A 162 27.83 -20.13 -20.94
CA GLN A 162 27.56 -21.56 -21.07
C GLN A 162 28.84 -22.39 -20.85
N SER A 163 28.74 -23.49 -20.10
CA SER A 163 29.85 -24.37 -19.75
C SER A 163 30.42 -25.11 -20.97
N ASN A 164 29.63 -25.29 -22.04
CA ASN A 164 30.07 -25.90 -23.30
C ASN A 164 30.80 -24.91 -24.24
N GLY A 165 30.85 -23.62 -23.90
CA GLY A 165 31.47 -22.57 -24.71
C GLY A 165 30.65 -22.11 -25.92
N GLU A 166 29.36 -22.45 -25.99
CA GLU A 166 28.44 -21.90 -27.00
C GLU A 166 27.90 -20.53 -26.58
N ASP A 167 27.41 -19.77 -27.57
CA ASP A 167 26.74 -18.49 -27.33
C ASP A 167 25.31 -18.73 -26.82
N PHE A 168 24.85 -17.88 -25.90
CA PHE A 168 23.46 -17.88 -25.44
C PHE A 168 22.93 -16.44 -25.36
N GLU A 169 21.61 -16.29 -25.46
CA GLU A 169 20.94 -14.99 -25.35
C GLU A 169 20.31 -14.82 -23.98
N MET A 170 20.59 -13.69 -23.32
CA MET A 170 19.92 -13.30 -22.07
C MET A 170 18.54 -12.75 -22.43
N GLY A 171 17.48 -13.38 -21.94
CA GLY A 171 16.11 -12.88 -22.05
C GLY A 171 15.85 -11.62 -21.22
N GLU A 172 14.62 -11.11 -21.27
CA GLU A 172 14.16 -10.00 -20.43
C GLU A 172 13.65 -10.52 -19.09
N ALA A 173 13.78 -9.71 -18.04
CA ALA A 173 13.40 -10.13 -16.70
C ALA A 173 11.89 -10.21 -16.57
N VAL A 174 11.38 -11.27 -15.96
CA VAL A 174 9.96 -11.38 -15.63
C VAL A 174 9.73 -10.70 -14.28
N THR A 175 9.49 -9.39 -14.32
CA THR A 175 8.94 -8.64 -13.19
C THR A 175 7.48 -9.05 -13.01
N GLY A 176 7.04 -9.26 -11.77
CA GLY A 176 5.66 -9.65 -11.42
C GLY A 176 4.61 -8.55 -11.60
N GLU A 177 4.87 -7.56 -12.45
CA GLU A 177 3.85 -6.72 -13.05
C GLU A 177 3.72 -7.21 -14.48
N GLY A 178 2.50 -7.56 -14.93
CA GLY A 178 2.25 -8.17 -16.24
C GLY A 178 3.10 -7.50 -17.30
N THR A 179 4.11 -8.21 -17.79
CA THR A 179 4.86 -7.78 -18.96
C THR A 179 3.91 -7.96 -20.12
N ASP A 180 3.51 -6.84 -20.72
CA ASP A 180 2.91 -6.80 -22.04
C ASP A 180 3.74 -7.72 -22.93
N GLY A 181 3.11 -8.79 -23.42
CA GLY A 181 3.76 -9.68 -24.36
C GLY A 181 4.34 -8.83 -25.47
N LYS A 182 5.65 -8.95 -25.71
CA LYS A 182 6.24 -8.48 -26.97
C LYS A 182 5.32 -8.98 -28.09
N ALA A 183 4.80 -8.03 -28.87
CA ALA A 183 4.14 -8.34 -30.11
C ALA A 183 5.02 -9.34 -30.87
N PRO A 184 4.49 -10.48 -31.33
CA PRO A 184 5.28 -11.35 -32.19
C PRO A 184 5.79 -10.52 -33.37
N ASP A 185 7.09 -10.60 -33.63
CA ASP A 185 7.78 -9.99 -34.76
C ASP A 185 7.20 -10.56 -36.07
N ASN A 186 6.03 -10.07 -36.49
CA ASN A 186 5.42 -10.08 -37.83
C ASN A 186 3.90 -9.91 -37.73
N ILE A 187 3.42 -8.71 -37.37
CA ILE A 187 2.04 -8.34 -37.70
C ILE A 187 2.07 -7.11 -38.62
N PRO A 188 1.51 -7.21 -39.83
CA PRO A 188 1.41 -6.12 -40.78
C PRO A 188 0.54 -4.98 -40.22
N ASP A 189 0.89 -3.78 -40.65
CA ASP A 189 0.26 -2.49 -40.43
C ASP A 189 -1.29 -2.51 -40.28
N GLY A 190 -1.78 -1.85 -39.22
CA GLY A 190 -3.18 -1.42 -39.10
C GLY A 190 -4.07 -2.23 -38.15
N SER A 191 -4.65 -1.51 -37.17
CA SER A 191 -5.71 -1.89 -36.21
C SER A 191 -5.40 -3.03 -35.22
N ASP A 192 -5.34 -2.64 -33.95
CA ASP A 192 -5.74 -3.39 -32.74
C ASP A 192 -4.68 -3.31 -31.64
N PHE A 193 -4.54 -2.10 -31.07
CA PHE A 193 -4.06 -1.99 -29.69
C PHE A 193 -5.29 -2.14 -28.79
N ASP A 194 -5.71 -3.38 -28.60
CA ASP A 194 -6.73 -3.74 -27.62
C ASP A 194 -5.99 -4.25 -26.38
N HIS A 195 -6.01 -3.46 -25.30
CA HIS A 195 -5.72 -3.93 -23.96
C HIS A 195 -7.06 -3.95 -23.20
N GLN A 196 -8.01 -4.74 -23.71
CA GLN A 196 -9.33 -4.84 -23.10
C GLN A 196 -9.30 -5.75 -21.87
N ALA A 197 -8.85 -7.00 -21.98
CA ALA A 197 -8.67 -7.86 -20.81
C ALA A 197 -7.39 -7.51 -20.04
N HIS A 198 -7.43 -7.58 -18.71
CA HIS A 198 -6.29 -7.33 -17.82
C HIS A 198 -6.26 -8.42 -16.73
N ALA A 199 -5.25 -9.28 -16.77
CA ALA A 199 -5.03 -10.32 -15.78
C ALA A 199 -4.33 -9.76 -14.54
N VAL A 200 -4.82 -10.13 -13.35
CA VAL A 200 -4.16 -9.81 -12.07
C VAL A 200 -4.19 -11.07 -11.21
N ALA A 201 -3.05 -11.75 -11.14
CA ALA A 201 -2.88 -13.03 -10.45
C ALA A 201 -2.70 -12.90 -8.92
N GLY A 202 -2.68 -11.68 -8.38
CA GLY A 202 -2.34 -11.46 -6.97
C GLY A 202 -0.91 -11.92 -6.61
N GLY A 203 -0.60 -11.97 -5.32
CA GLY A 203 0.72 -12.39 -4.83
C GLY A 203 1.84 -11.36 -5.05
N PRO A 204 3.12 -11.72 -4.82
CA PRO A 204 3.63 -13.07 -4.54
C PRO A 204 3.02 -13.67 -3.27
N TYR A 205 2.67 -14.96 -3.35
CA TYR A 205 2.15 -15.70 -2.21
C TYR A 205 3.33 -16.27 -1.43
N THR A 206 3.38 -16.07 -0.13
CA THR A 206 4.42 -16.63 0.72
C THR A 206 3.77 -17.26 1.91
N GLU A 207 4.15 -18.50 2.22
CA GLU A 207 3.70 -19.18 3.44
C GLU A 207 4.77 -20.13 3.95
N THR A 208 4.74 -20.38 5.26
CA THR A 208 5.67 -21.28 5.94
C THR A 208 5.00 -22.62 6.24
N ASP A 209 5.69 -23.71 5.91
CA ASP A 209 5.35 -25.08 6.32
C ASP A 209 5.63 -25.26 7.82
N PHE A 210 4.68 -24.83 8.65
CA PHE A 210 4.79 -24.93 10.11
C PHE A 210 4.59 -26.36 10.64
N ASN A 211 3.96 -27.25 9.88
CA ASN A 211 3.76 -28.65 10.26
C ASN A 211 4.88 -29.58 9.77
N ASN A 212 5.85 -29.05 9.01
CA ASN A 212 7.03 -29.74 8.50
C ASN A 212 6.67 -31.00 7.70
N ASP A 213 5.58 -30.95 6.91
CA ASP A 213 5.16 -32.06 6.06
C ASP A 213 5.71 -31.96 4.62
N GLY A 214 6.44 -30.88 4.31
CA GLY A 214 7.06 -30.59 3.03
C GLY A 214 6.16 -29.81 2.07
N GLU A 215 4.93 -29.45 2.47
CA GLU A 215 3.98 -28.73 1.63
C GLU A 215 3.23 -27.62 2.35
N ILE A 216 2.78 -26.62 1.61
CA ILE A 216 1.88 -25.56 2.07
C ILE A 216 0.58 -25.60 1.29
N ILE A 217 -0.49 -25.09 1.91
CA ILE A 217 -1.81 -24.97 1.29
C ILE A 217 -2.14 -23.49 1.16
N LEU A 218 -2.38 -23.01 -0.06
CA LEU A 218 -2.65 -21.61 -0.33
C LEU A 218 -3.94 -21.41 -1.11
N LYS A 219 -4.66 -20.34 -0.77
CA LYS A 219 -5.78 -19.81 -1.54
C LYS A 219 -5.26 -18.78 -2.55
N LEU A 220 -5.41 -19.08 -3.82
CA LEU A 220 -5.07 -18.20 -4.94
C LEU A 220 -6.31 -17.43 -5.38
N ASP A 221 -6.13 -16.16 -5.76
CA ASP A 221 -7.21 -15.24 -6.09
C ASP A 221 -6.86 -14.40 -7.32
N GLY A 222 -7.53 -14.70 -8.43
CA GLY A 222 -7.39 -13.99 -9.70
C GLY A 222 -8.48 -12.95 -9.91
N THR A 223 -9.41 -12.76 -8.97
CA THR A 223 -10.59 -11.91 -9.14
C THR A 223 -10.28 -10.42 -9.27
N LEU A 224 -9.02 -10.03 -9.03
CA LEU A 224 -8.52 -8.70 -9.36
C LEU A 224 -8.35 -8.47 -10.87
N SER A 225 -8.47 -9.53 -11.68
CA SER A 225 -8.50 -9.40 -13.14
C SER A 225 -9.77 -8.65 -13.58
N HIS A 226 -9.66 -7.76 -14.55
CA HIS A 226 -10.77 -6.94 -15.04
C HIS A 226 -10.69 -6.71 -16.55
N SER A 227 -11.73 -6.12 -17.13
CA SER A 227 -11.71 -5.66 -18.50
C SER A 227 -11.91 -4.14 -18.56
N HIS A 228 -11.10 -3.48 -19.40
CA HIS A 228 -11.21 -2.08 -19.76
C HIS A 228 -12.26 -1.84 -20.85
N TYR A 229 -12.87 -2.90 -21.41
CA TYR A 229 -13.96 -2.75 -22.37
C TYR A 229 -15.08 -1.93 -21.75
N ASN A 230 -15.47 -0.86 -22.41
CA ASN A 230 -16.64 -0.07 -22.06
C ASN A 230 -17.30 0.38 -23.34
N ASN A 231 -18.58 0.06 -23.50
CA ASN A 231 -19.39 0.55 -24.60
C ASN A 231 -20.15 1.81 -24.14
N PRO A 232 -19.72 3.01 -24.57
CA PRO A 232 -20.36 4.25 -24.13
C PRO A 232 -21.81 4.39 -24.64
N ASP A 233 -22.18 3.71 -25.72
CA ASP A 233 -23.51 3.78 -26.32
C ASP A 233 -24.52 2.88 -25.62
N THR A 234 -24.13 1.64 -25.29
CA THR A 234 -25.00 0.66 -24.63
C THR A 234 -24.90 0.69 -23.11
N GLY A 235 -23.79 1.18 -22.57
CA GLY A 235 -23.43 1.10 -21.15
C GLY A 235 -22.97 -0.28 -20.70
N GLU A 236 -22.64 -1.17 -21.65
CA GLU A 236 -22.04 -2.48 -21.37
C GLU A 236 -20.61 -2.29 -20.85
N SER A 237 -20.32 -2.78 -19.64
CA SER A 237 -18.97 -2.80 -19.06
C SER A 237 -18.28 -4.15 -19.23
N GLY A 238 -16.95 -4.11 -19.29
CA GLY A 238 -16.01 -5.22 -19.30
C GLY A 238 -16.24 -6.20 -18.15
N VAL A 239 -16.29 -7.50 -18.44
CA VAL A 239 -16.32 -8.56 -17.43
C VAL A 239 -15.44 -9.73 -17.85
N ILE A 240 -14.63 -10.23 -16.92
CA ILE A 240 -13.87 -11.46 -17.15
C ILE A 240 -14.83 -12.66 -17.17
N LYS A 241 -14.78 -13.45 -18.25
CA LYS A 241 -15.59 -14.66 -18.45
C LYS A 241 -14.86 -15.94 -18.11
N LYS A 242 -13.53 -15.98 -18.28
CA LYS A 242 -12.72 -17.19 -18.05
C LYS A 242 -11.45 -16.87 -17.27
N TYR A 243 -11.04 -17.84 -16.46
CA TYR A 243 -9.79 -17.87 -15.73
C TYR A 243 -9.11 -19.21 -16.02
N SER A 244 -7.79 -19.22 -16.16
CA SER A 244 -7.00 -20.44 -16.29
C SER A 244 -5.67 -20.24 -15.58
N TRP A 245 -5.46 -21.00 -14.52
CA TRP A 245 -4.23 -21.03 -13.74
C TRP A 245 -3.38 -22.20 -14.17
N ALA A 246 -2.12 -21.97 -14.49
CA ALA A 246 -1.20 -23.01 -14.93
C ALA A 246 0.13 -22.99 -14.15
N VAL A 247 0.70 -24.17 -13.96
CA VAL A 247 2.08 -24.39 -13.49
C VAL A 247 2.78 -25.20 -14.56
N ASN A 248 3.94 -24.73 -15.03
CA ASN A 248 4.70 -25.36 -16.12
C ASN A 248 3.84 -25.66 -17.37
N GLY A 249 3.00 -24.69 -17.75
CA GLY A 249 2.08 -24.81 -18.90
C GLY A 249 0.88 -25.75 -18.70
N LYS A 250 0.77 -26.43 -17.54
CA LYS A 250 -0.35 -27.32 -17.23
C LYS A 250 -1.38 -26.61 -16.36
N THR A 251 -2.63 -26.54 -16.82
CA THR A 251 -3.73 -25.96 -16.06
C THR A 251 -3.96 -26.72 -14.75
N ILE A 252 -3.90 -26.01 -13.62
CA ILE A 252 -4.19 -26.51 -12.27
C ILE A 252 -5.57 -26.08 -11.78
N SER A 253 -6.17 -25.04 -12.36
CA SER A 253 -7.53 -24.59 -12.03
C SER A 253 -8.08 -23.64 -13.10
N GLU A 254 -9.40 -23.68 -13.31
CA GLU A 254 -10.12 -22.69 -14.14
C GLU A 254 -11.02 -21.77 -13.30
N LYS A 255 -10.93 -21.89 -11.97
CA LYS A 255 -11.72 -21.08 -11.05
C LYS A 255 -11.03 -19.74 -10.79
N PRO A 256 -11.78 -18.64 -10.65
CA PRO A 256 -11.22 -17.35 -10.27
C PRO A 256 -10.53 -17.38 -8.89
N ILE A 257 -11.07 -18.17 -7.97
CA ILE A 257 -10.51 -18.42 -6.63
C ILE A 257 -10.49 -19.92 -6.39
N PHE A 258 -9.36 -20.45 -5.92
CA PHE A 258 -9.21 -21.85 -5.55
C PHE A 258 -8.08 -22.05 -4.54
N THR A 259 -8.04 -23.22 -3.93
CA THR A 259 -6.97 -23.62 -3.01
C THR A 259 -6.13 -24.72 -3.65
N ALA A 260 -4.81 -24.63 -3.53
CA ALA A 260 -3.86 -25.61 -4.06
C ALA A 260 -2.71 -25.88 -3.06
N LYS A 261 -2.05 -27.02 -3.26
CA LYS A 261 -0.89 -27.45 -2.48
C LYS A 261 0.40 -27.16 -3.24
N PHE A 262 1.43 -26.71 -2.53
CA PHE A 262 2.73 -26.40 -3.09
C PHE A 262 3.82 -27.00 -2.22
N GLN A 263 4.82 -27.62 -2.84
CA GLN A 263 5.99 -28.13 -2.11
C GLN A 263 6.90 -26.96 -1.71
N LEU A 264 7.76 -27.18 -0.71
CA LEU A 264 8.81 -26.22 -0.33
C LEU A 264 9.60 -25.71 -1.54
N GLY A 265 9.95 -24.42 -1.51
CA GLY A 265 10.62 -23.72 -2.61
C GLY A 265 9.71 -22.75 -3.35
N VAL A 266 10.10 -22.41 -4.58
CA VAL A 266 9.36 -21.46 -5.42
C VAL A 266 8.57 -22.22 -6.47
N THR A 267 7.26 -21.98 -6.56
CA THR A 267 6.42 -22.44 -7.68
C THR A 267 5.93 -21.25 -8.48
N LYS A 268 6.28 -21.16 -9.77
CA LYS A 268 5.79 -20.13 -10.68
C LYS A 268 4.42 -20.51 -11.25
N LEU A 269 3.50 -19.55 -11.31
CA LEU A 269 2.15 -19.70 -11.82
C LEU A 269 1.84 -18.66 -12.89
N VAL A 270 1.02 -19.05 -13.85
CA VAL A 270 0.46 -18.15 -14.86
C VAL A 270 -1.05 -18.14 -14.71
N LEU A 271 -1.64 -16.96 -14.53
CA LEU A 271 -3.07 -16.73 -14.70
C LEU A 271 -3.32 -16.20 -16.11
N THR A 272 -4.15 -16.88 -16.89
CA THR A 272 -4.76 -16.36 -18.11
C THR A 272 -6.21 -16.01 -17.85
N VAL A 273 -6.65 -14.82 -18.26
CA VAL A 273 -8.05 -14.43 -18.25
C VAL A 273 -8.55 -14.14 -19.65
N THR A 274 -9.85 -14.33 -19.85
CA THR A 274 -10.54 -13.94 -21.08
C THR A 274 -11.76 -13.11 -20.72
N ASP A 275 -11.94 -11.98 -21.37
CA ASP A 275 -13.13 -11.15 -21.16
C ASP A 275 -14.33 -11.58 -22.02
N GLN A 276 -15.40 -10.79 -22.02
CA GLN A 276 -16.62 -11.12 -22.77
C GLN A 276 -16.52 -10.94 -24.28
N LYS A 277 -15.54 -10.17 -24.78
CA LYS A 277 -15.31 -9.98 -26.21
C LYS A 277 -14.37 -11.04 -26.78
N GLY A 278 -13.72 -11.78 -25.89
CA GLY A 278 -12.81 -12.87 -26.25
C GLY A 278 -11.36 -12.46 -26.09
N ASP A 279 -11.10 -11.24 -25.62
CA ASP A 279 -9.75 -10.71 -25.44
C ASP A 279 -9.11 -11.39 -24.24
N THR A 280 -7.84 -11.76 -24.39
CA THR A 280 -7.11 -12.55 -23.40
C THR A 280 -5.92 -11.79 -22.84
N ALA A 281 -5.71 -11.89 -21.54
CA ALA A 281 -4.52 -11.36 -20.88
C ALA A 281 -3.91 -12.40 -19.94
N THR A 282 -2.61 -12.30 -19.69
CA THR A 282 -1.88 -13.18 -18.79
C THR A 282 -1.14 -12.40 -17.71
N ALA A 283 -1.10 -12.94 -16.50
CA ALA A 283 -0.31 -12.42 -15.39
C ALA A 283 0.46 -13.56 -14.73
N ASN A 284 1.72 -13.31 -14.39
CA ASN A 284 2.55 -14.24 -13.65
C ASN A 284 2.46 -13.96 -12.15
N THR A 285 2.54 -15.00 -11.34
CA THR A 285 2.73 -14.89 -9.89
C THR A 285 3.56 -16.07 -9.41
N GLU A 286 3.94 -16.06 -8.15
CA GLU A 286 4.73 -17.12 -7.54
C GLU A 286 4.19 -17.48 -6.15
N VAL A 287 4.41 -18.74 -5.79
CA VAL A 287 4.24 -19.26 -4.44
C VAL A 287 5.63 -19.56 -3.88
N LEU A 288 5.99 -18.89 -2.79
CA LEU A 288 7.17 -19.16 -1.99
C LEU A 288 6.77 -19.95 -0.74
N ALA A 289 7.06 -21.25 -0.76
CA ALA A 289 6.86 -22.17 0.35
C ALA A 289 8.15 -22.27 1.18
N LEU A 290 8.13 -21.69 2.37
CA LEU A 290 9.28 -21.63 3.27
C LEU A 290 9.28 -22.79 4.26
N PRO A 291 10.44 -23.41 4.58
CA PRO A 291 10.51 -24.34 5.70
C PRO A 291 10.31 -23.57 7.03
N SER A 292 9.86 -24.27 8.08
CA SER A 292 9.82 -23.65 9.41
C SER A 292 11.19 -23.46 10.05
N SER A 293 12.23 -24.14 9.54
CA SER A 293 13.61 -24.00 10.02
C SER A 293 14.21 -22.67 9.58
N VAL A 294 14.61 -21.86 10.56
CA VAL A 294 15.22 -20.53 10.37
C VAL A 294 16.64 -20.55 10.93
N GLY A 295 17.59 -19.86 10.29
CA GLY A 295 18.95 -19.72 10.82
C GLY A 295 19.00 -18.81 12.06
N GLY A 296 19.94 -19.06 12.97
CA GLY A 296 20.20 -18.22 14.14
C GLY A 296 19.55 -18.68 15.45
N VAL A 297 19.12 -17.71 16.25
CA VAL A 297 18.62 -17.87 17.61
C VAL A 297 17.35 -17.03 17.81
N TYR A 298 16.38 -17.54 18.55
CA TYR A 298 15.21 -16.76 18.96
C TYR A 298 15.27 -16.47 20.46
N CYS A 299 15.25 -15.21 20.85
CA CYS A 299 15.34 -14.79 22.25
C CYS A 299 14.02 -14.20 22.73
N TYR A 300 13.51 -14.75 23.83
CA TYR A 300 12.39 -14.19 24.59
C TYR A 300 12.89 -13.31 25.73
N TYR A 301 12.17 -12.22 26.03
CA TYR A 301 12.53 -11.27 27.07
C TYR A 301 11.48 -11.19 28.19
N TYR A 302 11.96 -10.87 29.39
CA TYR A 302 11.20 -10.82 30.62
C TYR A 302 11.65 -9.62 31.48
N GLY A 303 10.71 -8.75 31.87
CA GLY A 303 10.98 -7.66 32.81
C GLY A 303 11.22 -8.10 34.26
N ASP A 304 11.73 -7.17 35.08
CA ASP A 304 11.82 -7.25 36.56
C ASP A 304 12.45 -8.54 37.13
N THR A 305 13.50 -9.05 36.48
CA THR A 305 14.20 -10.28 36.88
C THR A 305 15.71 -10.05 36.99
N ASN A 306 16.26 -10.18 38.21
CA ASN A 306 17.64 -9.74 38.53
C ASN A 306 18.53 -10.81 39.18
N SER A 307 18.06 -12.05 39.19
CA SER A 307 18.77 -13.21 39.75
C SER A 307 18.30 -14.46 39.02
N ILE A 308 18.98 -15.60 39.21
CA ILE A 308 18.52 -16.90 38.69
C ILE A 308 17.19 -17.25 39.36
N ASP A 309 16.10 -16.69 38.84
CA ASP A 309 14.77 -16.71 39.42
C ASP A 309 14.17 -18.12 39.23
N PRO A 310 13.71 -18.78 40.31
CA PRO A 310 12.89 -19.98 40.22
C PRO A 310 11.68 -19.85 39.28
N LYS A 311 11.15 -18.64 39.07
CA LYS A 311 10.02 -18.39 38.16
C LYS A 311 10.34 -18.70 36.72
N LEU A 312 11.56 -18.44 36.22
CA LEU A 312 11.95 -18.86 34.86
C LEU A 312 12.05 -20.39 34.72
N LYS A 313 12.26 -21.12 35.83
CA LYS A 313 12.10 -22.59 35.87
C LYS A 313 10.63 -23.03 35.82
N SER A 314 9.68 -22.16 36.20
CA SER A 314 8.24 -22.38 36.07
C SER A 314 7.65 -21.95 34.71
N ASN A 315 8.51 -21.55 33.75
CA ASN A 315 8.14 -21.23 32.36
C ASN A 315 7.10 -20.08 32.25
N PRO A 316 7.42 -18.86 32.72
CA PRO A 316 6.50 -17.72 32.63
C PRO A 316 6.34 -17.30 31.17
N ARG A 317 5.21 -16.67 30.83
CA ARG A 317 4.97 -16.20 29.46
C ARG A 317 5.88 -15.00 29.16
N PRO A 318 6.55 -14.99 28.01
CA PRO A 318 7.44 -13.90 27.62
C PRO A 318 6.66 -12.65 27.27
N GLU A 319 7.25 -11.49 27.55
CA GLU A 319 6.66 -10.19 27.23
C GLU A 319 7.00 -9.77 25.79
N GLU A 320 8.16 -10.22 25.29
CA GLU A 320 8.65 -9.92 23.93
C GLU A 320 9.48 -11.08 23.36
N GLY A 321 9.69 -11.08 22.04
CA GLY A 321 10.52 -12.05 21.34
C GLY A 321 11.19 -11.48 20.10
N HIS A 322 12.44 -11.86 19.82
CA HIS A 322 13.17 -11.42 18.63
C HIS A 322 14.11 -12.51 18.13
N SER A 323 14.24 -12.63 16.80
CA SER A 323 15.30 -13.42 16.17
C SER A 323 16.60 -12.62 16.11
N ASN A 324 17.71 -13.27 16.41
CA ASN A 324 19.06 -12.81 16.17
C ASN A 324 19.83 -13.92 15.47
N ASN A 325 20.95 -13.61 14.83
CA ASN A 325 21.72 -14.66 14.19
C ASN A 325 22.70 -15.35 15.14
N VAL A 326 23.25 -14.63 16.13
CA VAL A 326 24.14 -15.14 17.18
C VAL A 326 23.72 -14.61 18.54
N ILE A 327 24.37 -15.12 19.58
CA ILE A 327 24.41 -14.49 20.89
C ILE A 327 25.85 -13.97 21.08
N ASP A 328 26.08 -12.69 20.78
CA ASP A 328 27.40 -12.04 20.90
C ASP A 328 27.24 -10.55 21.24
N PHE A 329 27.59 -10.20 22.47
CA PHE A 329 27.43 -8.86 23.05
C PHE A 329 28.69 -8.52 23.88
N ASP A 330 29.47 -7.49 23.50
CA ASP A 330 30.70 -7.06 24.19
C ASP A 330 30.61 -5.64 24.83
N ASP A 331 31.45 -5.36 25.82
CA ASP A 331 31.34 -4.29 26.85
C ASP A 331 31.31 -2.82 26.29
N ASP A 332 31.76 -2.56 25.05
CA ASP A 332 31.90 -1.20 24.45
C ASP A 332 30.84 -0.85 23.38
N GLU A 333 30.06 -1.82 22.92
CA GLU A 333 28.98 -1.65 21.93
C GLU A 333 27.66 -2.21 22.46
N PHE A 334 27.23 -1.82 23.65
CA PHE A 334 25.88 -2.15 24.11
C PHE A 334 24.83 -1.43 23.24
N LYS A 335 24.54 -2.00 22.06
CA LYS A 335 23.46 -1.67 21.14
C LYS A 335 22.39 -2.78 21.12
N PHE A 336 22.08 -3.36 22.28
CA PHE A 336 20.66 -3.45 22.61
C PHE A 336 20.20 -2.01 22.88
N SER A 337 20.07 -1.24 21.79
CA SER A 337 19.79 0.16 21.93
C SER A 337 18.44 0.27 22.60
N ARG A 338 18.26 1.31 23.41
CA ARG A 338 16.96 1.79 23.88
C ARG A 338 15.95 2.08 22.75
N LYS A 339 16.31 1.81 21.49
CA LYS A 339 15.52 1.89 20.26
C LYS A 339 14.98 0.52 19.80
N ASP A 340 15.62 -0.58 20.20
CA ASP A 340 15.22 -1.97 19.91
C ASP A 340 14.79 -2.74 21.18
N ALA A 341 15.06 -2.19 22.37
CA ALA A 341 14.31 -2.51 23.59
C ALA A 341 13.01 -1.68 23.62
N PRO A 342 11.81 -2.30 23.60
CA PRO A 342 10.53 -1.59 23.54
C PRO A 342 10.25 -0.74 24.78
N ALA A 343 9.45 0.32 24.60
CA ALA A 343 9.05 1.29 25.62
C ALA A 343 8.35 0.71 26.88
N ASN A 344 8.04 -0.59 26.90
CA ASN A 344 7.19 -1.24 27.90
C ASN A 344 7.93 -2.18 28.89
N ILE A 345 9.22 -2.51 28.69
CA ILE A 345 10.04 -3.16 29.75
C ILE A 345 10.61 -2.05 30.65
N GLY A 346 9.69 -1.33 31.29
CA GLY A 346 9.91 -0.01 31.84
C GLY A 346 11.18 0.14 32.68
N GLY A 347 12.12 0.96 32.19
CA GLY A 347 13.03 1.76 33.03
C GLY A 347 13.89 1.08 34.10
N THR A 348 13.94 -0.25 34.21
CA THR A 348 14.74 -0.96 35.22
C THR A 348 16.03 -1.49 34.61
N ASP A 349 17.12 -1.41 35.36
CA ASP A 349 18.43 -1.95 34.98
C ASP A 349 18.48 -3.51 35.02
N GLU A 350 17.32 -4.18 35.12
CA GLU A 350 17.17 -5.58 35.50
C GLU A 350 16.13 -6.31 34.61
N TRP A 351 16.58 -7.28 33.80
CA TRP A 351 15.74 -8.09 32.91
C TRP A 351 16.39 -9.45 32.63
N ALA A 352 15.66 -10.40 32.02
CA ALA A 352 16.21 -11.68 31.58
C ALA A 352 15.90 -11.99 30.12
N ALA A 353 16.83 -12.66 29.45
CA ALA A 353 16.63 -13.24 28.12
C ALA A 353 16.72 -14.76 28.17
N ARG A 354 15.84 -15.41 27.41
CA ARG A 354 15.84 -16.84 27.15
C ARG A 354 15.97 -17.07 25.65
N CYS A 355 17.17 -17.41 25.22
CA CYS A 355 17.52 -17.63 23.84
C CYS A 355 17.47 -19.12 23.49
N LEU A 356 16.77 -19.45 22.41
CA LEU A 356 16.52 -20.79 21.89
C LEU A 356 17.23 -20.96 20.56
N THR A 357 18.04 -22.02 20.43
CA THR A 357 18.70 -22.36 19.17
C THR A 357 18.99 -23.85 19.11
N ASP A 358 19.05 -24.40 17.91
CA ASP A 358 19.58 -25.69 17.57
C ASP A 358 21.02 -25.51 17.12
N VAL A 359 21.94 -26.18 17.81
CA VAL A 359 23.35 -26.24 17.42
C VAL A 359 23.54 -27.41 16.47
N THR A 360 23.82 -27.12 15.20
CA THR A 360 24.10 -28.11 14.16
C THR A 360 25.59 -28.38 14.06
N VAL A 361 25.97 -29.66 14.22
CA VAL A 361 27.36 -30.09 14.12
C VAL A 361 27.55 -31.13 13.02
N LEU A 362 28.72 -31.10 12.35
CA LEU A 362 29.04 -32.00 11.25
C LEU A 362 29.81 -33.26 11.70
N THR A 363 30.31 -33.27 12.94
CA THR A 363 31.03 -34.42 13.50
C THR A 363 30.55 -34.72 14.90
N THR A 364 30.37 -36.00 15.20
CA THR A 364 30.08 -36.46 16.55
C THR A 364 31.36 -36.39 17.39
N LYS A 365 31.46 -35.40 18.28
CA LYS A 365 32.57 -35.27 19.24
C LYS A 365 32.09 -34.58 20.52
N ARG A 366 33.00 -34.46 21.49
CA ARG A 366 32.79 -33.62 22.68
C ARG A 366 33.06 -32.17 22.29
N TYR A 367 32.04 -31.31 22.43
CA TYR A 367 32.12 -29.87 22.21
C TYR A 367 32.14 -29.13 23.54
N LYS A 368 32.80 -27.99 23.55
CA LYS A 368 32.81 -27.04 24.65
C LYS A 368 31.80 -25.93 24.37
N LEU A 369 30.59 -26.06 24.91
CA LEU A 369 29.59 -25.00 24.83
C LEU A 369 29.81 -24.04 26.01
N SER A 370 30.13 -22.78 25.74
CA SER A 370 30.39 -21.80 26.79
C SER A 370 29.51 -20.56 26.66
N VAL A 371 29.24 -19.91 27.78
CA VAL A 371 28.62 -18.59 27.80
C VAL A 371 29.53 -17.67 28.59
N LYS A 372 30.05 -16.62 27.96
CA LYS A 372 30.84 -15.55 28.58
C LYS A 372 29.90 -14.37 28.82
N TYR A 373 29.75 -13.92 30.06
CA TYR A 373 28.74 -12.92 30.41
C TYR A 373 29.17 -12.00 31.55
N ARG A 374 28.61 -10.79 31.56
CA ARG A 374 28.63 -9.83 32.67
C ARG A 374 27.18 -9.46 32.98
N GLY A 375 26.74 -9.65 34.22
CA GLY A 375 25.34 -9.51 34.63
C GLY A 375 25.03 -10.32 35.89
N ALA A 376 23.75 -10.45 36.23
CA ALA A 376 23.29 -11.18 37.41
C ALA A 376 23.45 -12.72 37.31
N GLY A 377 23.59 -13.27 36.11
CA GLY A 377 23.83 -14.71 35.94
C GLY A 377 23.62 -15.20 34.50
N ALA A 378 24.02 -16.44 34.25
CA ALA A 378 23.73 -17.14 33.00
C ALA A 378 23.57 -18.66 33.22
N ALA A 379 22.92 -19.33 32.29
CA ALA A 379 22.77 -20.78 32.27
C ALA A 379 22.73 -21.36 30.85
N ILE A 380 23.23 -22.58 30.69
CA ILE A 380 23.21 -23.36 29.45
C ILE A 380 22.41 -24.64 29.67
N TYR A 381 21.41 -24.85 28.84
CA TYR A 381 20.62 -26.08 28.77
C TYR A 381 20.89 -26.76 27.43
N VAL A 382 21.02 -28.09 27.45
CA VAL A 382 21.16 -28.91 26.24
C VAL A 382 20.09 -29.99 26.30
N LYS A 383 19.23 -30.06 25.28
CA LYS A 383 18.03 -30.93 25.26
C LYS A 383 17.18 -30.77 26.54
N GLY A 384 16.98 -29.52 26.97
CA GLY A 384 16.23 -29.17 28.18
C GLY A 384 16.92 -29.47 29.52
N VAL A 385 18.13 -30.05 29.51
CA VAL A 385 18.87 -30.39 30.75
C VAL A 385 19.89 -29.31 31.06
N LEU A 386 19.86 -28.74 32.27
CA LEU A 386 20.85 -27.77 32.75
C LEU A 386 22.25 -28.41 32.75
N LYS A 387 23.19 -27.81 32.01
CA LYS A 387 24.58 -28.30 31.91
C LYS A 387 25.58 -27.40 32.63
N ALA A 388 25.36 -26.09 32.62
CA ALA A 388 26.22 -25.12 33.30
C ALA A 388 25.39 -23.91 33.75
N SER A 389 25.77 -23.31 34.87
CA SER A 389 25.20 -22.04 35.34
C SER A 389 26.22 -21.25 36.16
N GLY A 390 26.02 -19.94 36.27
CA GLY A 390 26.84 -19.07 37.09
C GLY A 390 26.04 -17.89 37.61
N GLY A 391 26.30 -17.49 38.86
CA GLY A 391 25.72 -16.29 39.47
C GLY A 391 26.36 -14.98 39.00
N ALA A 392 26.09 -13.89 39.73
CA ALA A 392 26.46 -12.53 39.34
C ALA A 392 27.96 -12.33 39.03
N SER A 393 28.25 -11.42 38.11
CA SER A 393 29.60 -11.07 37.68
C SER A 393 29.74 -9.55 37.49
N ASP A 394 30.08 -8.84 38.57
CA ASP A 394 30.12 -7.37 38.59
C ASP A 394 31.51 -6.78 38.27
N LYS A 395 32.57 -7.60 38.41
CA LYS A 395 33.99 -7.18 38.32
C LYS A 395 34.67 -7.51 36.97
N GLY A 396 33.92 -8.03 36.00
CA GLY A 396 34.39 -8.43 34.67
C GLY A 396 33.57 -9.61 34.10
N PRO A 397 33.71 -9.96 32.80
CA PRO A 397 32.99 -11.07 32.21
C PRO A 397 33.45 -12.41 32.79
N LYS A 398 32.49 -13.29 33.09
CA LYS A 398 32.69 -14.65 33.59
C LYS A 398 32.27 -15.65 32.53
N THR A 399 32.99 -16.77 32.42
CA THR A 399 32.64 -17.85 31.51
C THR A 399 32.10 -19.06 32.28
N ILE A 400 30.94 -19.56 31.85
CA ILE A 400 30.42 -20.88 32.23
C ILE A 400 30.57 -21.83 31.05
N THR A 401 30.92 -23.09 31.31
CA THR A 401 31.21 -24.07 30.26
C THR A 401 30.51 -25.38 30.52
N ALA A 402 29.86 -25.91 29.50
CA ALA A 402 29.28 -27.23 29.41
C ALA A 402 30.06 -28.07 28.39
N ASN A 403 30.80 -29.08 28.88
CA ASN A 403 31.44 -30.07 28.01
C ASN A 403 30.42 -31.18 27.69
N THR A 404 29.93 -31.24 26.46
CA THR A 404 28.87 -32.17 26.06
C THR A 404 29.18 -32.88 24.76
N VAL A 405 28.67 -34.10 24.59
CA VAL A 405 28.79 -34.82 23.31
C VAL A 405 27.60 -34.43 22.45
N LEU A 406 27.88 -33.79 21.32
CA LEU A 406 26.88 -33.52 20.28
C LEU A 406 27.07 -34.55 19.17
N THR A 407 25.95 -35.10 18.69
CA THR A 407 25.92 -36.01 17.54
C THR A 407 25.71 -35.21 16.26
N ILE A 408 26.17 -35.73 15.11
CA ILE A 408 25.92 -35.11 13.80
C ILE A 408 24.45 -34.69 13.63
N GLY A 409 24.23 -33.48 13.11
CA GLY A 409 22.90 -32.85 12.99
C GLY A 409 22.61 -31.81 14.07
N ALA A 410 21.35 -31.36 14.12
CA ALA A 410 20.86 -30.33 15.02
C ALA A 410 20.63 -30.85 16.45
N THR A 411 21.04 -30.09 17.45
CA THR A 411 20.74 -30.35 18.87
C THR A 411 20.24 -29.08 19.56
N SER A 412 19.05 -29.15 20.15
CA SER A 412 18.47 -28.03 20.90
C SER A 412 19.33 -27.62 22.10
N VAL A 413 19.64 -26.32 22.13
CA VAL A 413 20.38 -25.59 23.15
C VAL A 413 19.58 -24.36 23.56
N GLN A 414 19.59 -24.07 24.85
CA GLN A 414 18.99 -22.86 25.40
C GLN A 414 20.00 -22.13 26.27
N VAL A 415 20.10 -20.82 26.07
CA VAL A 415 20.90 -19.91 26.89
C VAL A 415 19.95 -18.99 27.65
N ILE A 416 20.10 -18.95 28.97
CA ILE A 416 19.40 -17.97 29.82
C ILE A 416 20.43 -16.97 30.32
N TYR A 417 20.09 -15.69 30.24
CA TYR A 417 20.91 -14.60 30.72
C TYR A 417 20.07 -13.68 31.60
N TYR A 418 20.66 -13.25 32.71
CA TYR A 418 20.06 -12.32 33.67
C TYR A 418 20.90 -11.06 33.69
N GLN A 419 20.29 -9.97 33.28
CA GLN A 419 20.90 -8.66 33.27
C GLN A 419 20.67 -7.95 34.62
N LYS A 420 21.73 -7.29 35.10
CA LYS A 420 21.71 -6.35 36.21
C LYS A 420 22.81 -5.28 36.05
N GLY A 421 22.40 -4.03 35.86
CA GLY A 421 23.30 -2.86 35.86
C GLY A 421 24.25 -2.77 34.66
N SER A 422 24.93 -1.62 34.49
CA SER A 422 25.86 -1.40 33.38
C SER A 422 27.33 -1.41 33.87
N PRO A 423 28.28 -1.95 33.08
CA PRO A 423 28.10 -2.56 31.76
C PRO A 423 27.78 -4.06 31.85
N SER A 424 27.28 -4.59 30.74
CA SER A 424 26.74 -5.94 30.63
C SER A 424 27.12 -6.57 29.29
N SER A 425 27.31 -7.89 29.28
CA SER A 425 27.76 -8.63 28.10
C SER A 425 27.27 -10.06 28.15
N LEU A 426 27.17 -10.68 26.98
CA LEU A 426 26.74 -12.07 26.81
C LEU A 426 27.26 -12.60 25.46
N GLN A 427 28.03 -13.67 25.47
CA GLN A 427 28.53 -14.33 24.26
C GLN A 427 28.29 -15.83 24.41
N PHE A 428 27.74 -16.47 23.39
CA PHE A 428 27.65 -17.92 23.30
C PHE A 428 28.78 -18.43 22.42
N LEU A 429 29.55 -19.38 22.95
CA LEU A 429 30.76 -19.90 22.32
C LEU A 429 30.66 -21.40 22.10
N ILE A 430 31.20 -21.86 20.97
CA ILE A 430 31.42 -23.27 20.64
C ILE A 430 32.92 -23.47 20.44
N ASP A 431 33.53 -24.35 21.25
CA ASP A 431 34.97 -24.62 21.21
C ASP A 431 35.83 -23.34 21.35
N ASP A 432 35.41 -22.46 22.27
CA ASP A 432 36.06 -21.18 22.62
C ASP A 432 35.96 -20.04 21.59
N GLU A 433 35.31 -20.29 20.46
CA GLU A 433 34.97 -19.27 19.45
C GLU A 433 33.50 -18.87 19.58
N ILE A 434 33.14 -17.62 19.23
CA ILE A 434 31.74 -17.20 19.14
C ILE A 434 31.00 -18.19 18.22
N ALA A 435 29.85 -18.68 18.67
CA ALA A 435 29.09 -19.67 17.96
C ALA A 435 28.80 -19.17 16.54
N PRO A 436 29.32 -19.85 15.50
CA PRO A 436 29.16 -19.34 14.15
C PRO A 436 27.67 -19.46 13.81
N PRO A 437 27.07 -18.40 13.27
CA PRO A 437 25.64 -18.38 13.04
C PRO A 437 25.17 -19.46 12.03
N SER A 438 26.11 -20.05 11.26
CA SER A 438 25.95 -21.22 10.40
C SER A 438 25.58 -22.50 11.13
N ALA A 439 26.03 -22.60 12.37
CA ALA A 439 25.79 -23.72 13.25
C ALA A 439 24.53 -23.52 14.08
N LEU A 440 23.83 -22.38 13.95
CA LEU A 440 22.66 -22.03 14.75
C LEU A 440 21.40 -22.04 13.89
N GLY A 441 20.32 -22.59 14.41
CA GLY A 441 18.99 -22.50 13.81
C GLY A 441 17.87 -22.55 14.84
N PHE A 442 16.63 -22.33 14.48
CA PHE A 442 15.47 -22.57 15.32
C PHE A 442 14.25 -22.87 14.45
N GLN A 443 13.23 -23.51 15.03
CA GLN A 443 11.97 -23.75 14.34
C GLN A 443 11.00 -22.60 14.61
N SER A 444 10.56 -21.93 13.55
CA SER A 444 9.54 -20.89 13.65
C SER A 444 8.18 -21.44 14.10
N SER A 445 7.92 -22.74 13.88
CA SER A 445 6.74 -23.46 14.39
C SER A 445 6.63 -23.46 15.91
N ASP A 446 7.75 -23.28 16.61
CA ASP A 446 7.83 -23.35 18.09
C ASP A 446 7.76 -21.96 18.74
N ILE A 447 7.56 -20.90 17.93
CA ILE A 447 7.50 -19.53 18.42
C ILE A 447 6.12 -19.23 19.00
N ILE A 448 6.08 -19.03 20.31
CA ILE A 448 4.92 -18.57 21.06
C ILE A 448 4.78 -17.07 20.82
N PRO A 449 3.56 -16.56 20.56
CA PRO A 449 3.35 -15.15 20.30
C PRO A 449 3.62 -14.31 21.55
N THR A 450 3.95 -13.03 21.35
CA THR A 450 3.99 -12.02 22.43
C THR A 450 3.13 -10.83 22.04
N ILE A 451 2.53 -10.16 23.02
CA ILE A 451 1.83 -8.89 22.84
C ILE A 451 2.68 -7.81 23.50
N SER A 452 3.12 -6.85 22.68
CA SER A 452 3.95 -5.73 23.12
C SER A 452 3.13 -4.49 23.49
N ARG A 453 2.05 -4.24 22.72
CA ARG A 453 1.15 -3.10 22.92
C ARG A 453 -0.21 -3.32 22.25
N THR A 454 -1.17 -2.51 22.66
CA THR A 454 -2.42 -2.26 21.94
C THR A 454 -2.53 -0.79 21.55
N SER A 455 -3.32 -0.47 20.52
CA SER A 455 -3.59 0.93 20.13
C SER A 455 -4.32 1.72 21.21
N SER A 456 -5.09 1.04 22.06
CA SER A 456 -5.77 1.61 23.22
C SER A 456 -5.78 0.60 24.38
N PRO A 457 -5.54 1.04 25.63
CA PRO A 457 -5.76 0.22 26.82
C PRO A 457 -7.24 0.14 27.22
N THR A 458 -8.11 0.96 26.62
CA THR A 458 -9.51 1.08 27.00
C THR A 458 -10.46 0.94 25.80
N ALA A 459 -11.69 0.48 26.06
CA ALA A 459 -12.79 0.38 25.10
C ALA A 459 -14.12 0.79 25.74
N ASN A 460 -15.11 1.17 24.95
CA ASN A 460 -16.43 1.49 25.50
C ASN A 460 -17.18 0.20 25.88
N PRO A 461 -18.04 0.20 26.92
CA PRO A 461 -18.78 -1.00 27.36
C PRO A 461 -19.60 -1.69 26.26
N ASP A 462 -20.13 -0.93 25.30
CA ASP A 462 -20.87 -1.44 24.14
C ASP A 462 -19.98 -2.17 23.11
N GLY A 463 -18.65 -2.16 23.29
CA GLY A 463 -17.68 -2.65 22.32
C GLY A 463 -17.55 -1.73 21.12
N ASN A 464 -17.50 -2.32 19.92
CA ASN A 464 -17.29 -1.63 18.63
C ASN A 464 -15.92 -0.96 18.49
N GLY A 465 -15.66 -0.39 17.31
CA GLY A 465 -14.34 0.13 17.00
C GLY A 465 -13.33 -0.96 16.66
N GLN A 466 -12.07 -0.54 16.54
CA GLN A 466 -10.97 -1.40 16.17
C GLN A 466 -9.89 -1.37 17.25
N LEU A 467 -9.30 -2.52 17.54
CA LEU A 467 -8.15 -2.65 18.42
C LEU A 467 -6.98 -3.23 17.62
N GLN A 468 -5.94 -2.42 17.42
CA GLN A 468 -4.70 -2.89 16.84
C GLN A 468 -3.85 -3.49 17.96
N ILE A 469 -3.37 -4.70 17.74
CA ILE A 469 -2.52 -5.46 18.65
C ILE A 469 -1.17 -5.59 17.97
N SER A 470 -0.10 -5.11 18.60
CA SER A 470 1.27 -5.29 18.13
C SER A 470 2.01 -6.28 19.01
N GLY A 471 2.97 -6.98 18.43
CA GLY A 471 3.71 -8.03 19.12
C GLY A 471 4.58 -8.84 18.18
N THR A 472 4.81 -10.11 18.52
CA THR A 472 5.54 -11.05 17.65
C THR A 472 4.83 -12.41 17.60
N GLY A 473 5.13 -13.22 16.59
CA GLY A 473 4.60 -14.58 16.51
C GLY A 473 3.14 -14.69 16.04
N PHE A 474 2.58 -13.66 15.41
CA PHE A 474 1.19 -13.64 14.92
C PHE A 474 1.00 -14.41 13.60
N PHE A 475 1.60 -15.58 13.51
CA PHE A 475 1.54 -16.52 12.41
C PHE A 475 1.22 -17.92 12.95
N ASN A 476 1.20 -18.93 12.07
CA ASN A 476 0.90 -20.33 12.46
C ASN A 476 -0.49 -20.47 13.10
N ASN A 477 -1.51 -20.03 12.35
CA ASN A 477 -2.94 -20.09 12.72
C ASN A 477 -3.28 -19.31 14.02
N PRO A 478 -3.11 -17.98 14.03
CA PRO A 478 -3.39 -17.18 15.22
C PRO A 478 -4.90 -17.20 15.57
N THR A 479 -5.22 -16.95 16.83
CA THR A 479 -6.57 -16.69 17.35
C THR A 479 -6.48 -15.62 18.43
N VAL A 480 -7.38 -14.64 18.41
CA VAL A 480 -7.44 -13.58 19.43
C VAL A 480 -8.59 -13.82 20.38
N LYS A 481 -8.31 -13.75 21.69
CA LYS A 481 -9.32 -13.83 22.74
C LYS A 481 -9.29 -12.58 23.61
N ILE A 482 -10.45 -11.98 23.85
CA ILE A 482 -10.65 -10.83 24.76
C ILE A 482 -11.64 -11.28 25.84
N GLY A 483 -11.14 -11.47 27.07
CA GLY A 483 -11.90 -12.07 28.16
C GLY A 483 -12.36 -13.49 27.80
N ASN A 484 -13.68 -13.69 27.74
CA ASN A 484 -14.30 -14.96 27.35
C ASN A 484 -14.62 -15.07 25.86
N HIS A 485 -14.49 -13.99 25.09
CA HIS A 485 -14.89 -13.91 23.68
C HIS A 485 -13.72 -14.21 22.73
N ILE A 486 -13.96 -15.02 21.69
CA ILE A 486 -13.03 -15.21 20.56
C ILE A 486 -13.36 -14.13 19.54
N ALA A 487 -12.48 -13.12 19.41
CA ALA A 487 -12.75 -11.94 18.61
C ALA A 487 -12.57 -12.21 17.11
N SER A 488 -13.32 -11.48 16.28
CA SER A 488 -13.04 -11.40 14.84
C SER A 488 -11.87 -10.47 14.59
N PHE A 489 -10.91 -10.89 13.75
CA PHE A 489 -9.70 -10.13 13.48
C PHE A 489 -9.16 -10.37 12.08
N SER A 490 -8.22 -9.52 11.68
CA SER A 490 -7.39 -9.69 10.48
C SER A 490 -5.92 -9.68 10.89
N VAL A 491 -5.11 -10.56 10.28
CA VAL A 491 -3.65 -10.53 10.42
C VAL A 491 -3.11 -9.55 9.40
N VAL A 492 -2.52 -8.46 9.88
CA VAL A 492 -1.87 -7.46 9.02
C VAL A 492 -0.45 -7.89 8.70
N SER A 493 0.27 -8.43 9.69
CA SER A 493 1.61 -8.99 9.54
C SER A 493 1.94 -9.98 10.66
N ALA A 494 3.12 -10.59 10.62
CA ALA A 494 3.66 -11.44 11.69
C ALA A 494 3.78 -10.74 13.06
N THR A 495 3.67 -9.41 13.09
CA THR A 495 3.80 -8.56 14.28
C THR A 495 2.58 -7.69 14.55
N GLU A 496 1.52 -7.81 13.73
CA GLU A 496 0.35 -6.94 13.85
C GLU A 496 -0.97 -7.64 13.49
N ILE A 497 -1.96 -7.49 14.38
CA ILE A 497 -3.34 -7.94 14.20
C ILE A 497 -4.29 -6.77 14.44
N VAL A 498 -5.38 -6.68 13.67
CA VAL A 498 -6.48 -5.75 13.93
C VAL A 498 -7.75 -6.52 14.28
N VAL A 499 -8.25 -6.32 15.49
CA VAL A 499 -9.56 -6.81 15.96
C VAL A 499 -10.63 -5.83 15.50
N ASN A 500 -11.67 -6.34 14.83
CA ASN A 500 -12.80 -5.53 14.35
C ASN A 500 -14.06 -6.39 14.21
N PRO A 501 -15.16 -6.09 14.94
CA PRO A 501 -15.24 -5.09 16.01
C PRO A 501 -14.60 -5.58 17.32
N ILE A 502 -14.25 -4.65 18.21
CA ILE A 502 -13.99 -4.98 19.63
C ILE A 502 -15.30 -5.55 20.23
N PRO A 503 -15.28 -6.69 20.95
CA PRO A 503 -16.48 -7.22 21.62
C PRO A 503 -16.94 -6.29 22.74
N SER A 504 -18.22 -6.36 23.10
CA SER A 504 -18.78 -5.65 24.25
C SER A 504 -18.26 -6.19 25.59
N GLU A 505 -18.36 -5.40 26.66
CA GLU A 505 -18.02 -5.82 28.03
C GLU A 505 -18.79 -7.09 28.43
N ALA A 506 -20.06 -7.20 28.02
CA ALA A 506 -20.90 -8.35 28.28
C ALA A 506 -20.40 -9.62 27.57
N GLU A 507 -19.93 -9.50 26.33
CA GLU A 507 -19.32 -10.60 25.58
C GLU A 507 -17.95 -11.00 26.14
N ALA A 508 -17.14 -10.01 26.51
CA ALA A 508 -15.85 -10.23 27.17
C ALA A 508 -16.03 -10.85 28.57
N GLY A 509 -17.14 -10.55 29.25
CA GLY A 509 -17.52 -11.08 30.56
C GLY A 509 -16.76 -10.48 31.75
N SER A 510 -16.07 -9.34 31.55
CA SER A 510 -15.32 -8.62 32.59
C SER A 510 -15.09 -7.17 32.19
N THR A 511 -15.19 -6.24 33.14
CA THR A 511 -14.83 -4.82 32.96
C THR A 511 -13.34 -4.63 32.67
N VAL A 512 -12.48 -5.53 33.17
CA VAL A 512 -11.06 -5.59 32.78
C VAL A 512 -10.83 -6.94 32.13
N ALA A 513 -10.77 -6.97 30.80
CA ALA A 513 -10.72 -8.19 30.01
C ALA A 513 -9.28 -8.51 29.58
N PRO A 514 -8.76 -9.71 29.86
CA PRO A 514 -7.46 -10.13 29.36
C PRO A 514 -7.50 -10.36 27.85
N ILE A 515 -6.56 -9.74 27.14
CA ILE A 515 -6.26 -9.96 25.72
C ILE A 515 -5.17 -11.02 25.63
N THR A 516 -5.40 -12.04 24.80
CA THR A 516 -4.38 -13.03 24.44
C THR A 516 -4.43 -13.32 22.94
N VAL A 517 -3.25 -13.55 22.37
CA VAL A 517 -3.10 -14.13 21.04
C VAL A 517 -2.58 -15.55 21.23
N THR A 518 -3.22 -16.51 20.58
CA THR A 518 -2.81 -17.92 20.57
C THR A 518 -2.41 -18.31 19.17
N ASN A 519 -1.31 -19.03 18.99
CA ASN A 519 -1.02 -19.76 17.77
C ASN A 519 -0.84 -21.25 18.10
N ASN A 520 -0.49 -22.09 17.13
CA ASN A 520 -0.29 -23.52 17.38
C ASN A 520 0.88 -23.84 18.33
N ALA A 521 1.83 -22.93 18.52
CA ALA A 521 2.96 -23.10 19.45
C ALA A 521 2.57 -22.79 20.91
N GLY A 522 1.66 -21.84 21.12
CA GLY A 522 1.20 -21.48 22.46
C GLY A 522 0.41 -20.18 22.54
N VAL A 523 0.26 -19.70 23.77
CA VAL A 523 -0.54 -18.50 24.10
C VAL A 523 0.39 -17.39 24.59
N SER A 524 0.17 -16.16 24.15
CA SER A 524 0.93 -14.98 24.52
C SER A 524 0.83 -14.60 25.99
N ASN A 525 1.69 -13.68 26.44
CA ASN A 525 1.42 -12.85 27.62
C ASN A 525 0.06 -12.14 27.51
N VAL A 526 -0.41 -11.65 28.64
CA VAL A 526 -1.71 -10.97 28.76
C VAL A 526 -1.48 -9.47 28.73
N MET A 527 -2.26 -8.76 27.92
CA MET A 527 -2.52 -7.33 28.09
C MET A 527 -3.97 -7.15 28.57
N GLU A 528 -4.27 -6.09 29.29
CA GLU A 528 -5.62 -5.81 29.76
C GLU A 528 -6.32 -4.77 28.87
N LEU A 529 -7.60 -5.01 28.60
CA LEU A 529 -8.52 -4.02 28.01
C LEU A 529 -9.53 -3.62 29.08
N THR A 530 -9.55 -2.34 29.45
CA THR A 530 -10.54 -1.82 30.40
C THR A 530 -11.74 -1.26 29.68
N TYR A 531 -12.93 -1.77 29.99
CA TYR A 531 -14.20 -1.24 29.53
C TYR A 531 -14.63 -0.07 30.41
N GLU A 532 -14.63 1.14 29.83
CA GLU A 532 -15.05 2.36 30.49
C GLU A 532 -15.72 3.30 29.48
N ASP A 533 -16.77 4.01 29.90
CA ASP A 533 -17.43 4.98 29.05
C ASP A 533 -16.57 6.24 28.93
N ASN A 534 -15.78 6.28 27.85
CA ASN A 534 -14.91 7.39 27.53
C ASN A 534 -15.58 8.43 26.62
N GLY A 535 -16.90 8.34 26.42
CA GLY A 535 -17.66 9.16 25.47
C GLY A 535 -17.31 8.89 24.00
N GLY A 536 -16.49 7.89 23.71
CA GLY A 536 -16.34 7.32 22.37
C GLY A 536 -17.48 6.35 22.09
N LYS A 537 -17.76 6.07 20.83
CA LYS A 537 -18.79 5.10 20.41
C LYS A 537 -18.20 3.89 19.68
N GLY A 538 -16.92 3.96 19.30
CA GLY A 538 -16.27 2.98 18.44
C GLY A 538 -16.75 3.09 17.00
N VAL A 539 -15.83 2.99 16.03
CA VAL A 539 -16.17 3.05 14.60
C VAL A 539 -16.42 1.64 14.06
N SER A 540 -17.65 1.35 13.63
CA SER A 540 -18.04 0.03 13.13
C SER A 540 -19.10 0.14 12.04
N TRP A 541 -19.13 -0.82 11.11
CA TRP A 541 -19.92 -0.73 9.88
C TRP A 541 -20.58 -2.06 9.49
N ASP A 542 -21.71 -1.96 8.79
CA ASP A 542 -22.26 -3.01 7.93
C ASP A 542 -21.96 -2.70 6.47
N GLN A 543 -21.47 -3.70 5.74
CA GLN A 543 -21.32 -3.62 4.29
C GLN A 543 -22.66 -3.94 3.61
N THR A 544 -23.15 -3.02 2.79
CA THR A 544 -24.42 -3.17 2.06
C THR A 544 -24.39 -2.33 0.78
N PHE A 545 -25.55 -2.09 0.16
CA PHE A 545 -25.69 -1.33 -1.09
C PHE A 545 -26.98 -0.53 -1.10
N LEU A 546 -27.05 0.48 -1.97
CA LEU A 546 -28.32 1.13 -2.27
C LEU A 546 -29.29 0.13 -2.89
N LYS A 547 -30.54 0.17 -2.43
CA LYS A 547 -31.59 -0.78 -2.81
C LYS A 547 -32.60 -0.13 -3.74
N SER A 548 -33.09 -0.88 -4.72
CA SER A 548 -34.24 -0.50 -5.52
C SER A 548 -35.52 -0.47 -4.68
N ALA A 549 -36.64 -0.05 -5.29
CA ALA A 549 -37.95 -0.10 -4.64
C ALA A 549 -38.40 -1.53 -4.26
N SER A 550 -37.85 -2.59 -4.87
CA SER A 550 -38.11 -3.99 -4.49
C SER A 550 -37.24 -4.48 -3.33
N GLY A 551 -36.19 -3.74 -2.94
CA GLY A 551 -35.20 -4.15 -1.95
C GLY A 551 -33.96 -4.81 -2.55
N ASP A 552 -33.97 -5.08 -3.86
CA ASP A 552 -32.82 -5.62 -4.60
C ASP A 552 -31.70 -4.58 -4.75
N ARG A 553 -30.49 -5.01 -5.11
CA ARG A 553 -29.38 -4.09 -5.38
C ARG A 553 -29.74 -3.13 -6.52
N LEU A 554 -29.61 -1.83 -6.28
CA LEU A 554 -29.83 -0.80 -7.29
C LEU A 554 -28.78 -0.93 -8.40
N SER A 555 -29.23 -1.16 -9.63
CA SER A 555 -28.38 -1.09 -10.81
C SER A 555 -28.26 0.34 -11.28
N VAL A 556 -27.02 0.81 -11.46
CA VAL A 556 -26.69 2.12 -12.01
C VAL A 556 -25.66 1.97 -13.12
N LYS A 557 -25.68 2.88 -14.09
CA LYS A 557 -24.82 2.81 -15.27
C LYS A 557 -23.57 3.68 -15.11
N GLN A 558 -22.43 3.03 -14.86
CA GLN A 558 -21.09 3.61 -14.92
C GLN A 558 -20.99 4.98 -14.22
N ILE A 559 -21.39 5.01 -12.93
CA ILE A 559 -21.34 6.21 -12.11
C ILE A 559 -19.91 6.48 -11.65
N THR A 560 -19.43 7.68 -11.92
CA THR A 560 -18.06 8.12 -11.63
C THR A 560 -17.99 9.02 -10.39
N SER A 561 -19.04 9.81 -10.16
CA SER A 561 -19.08 10.85 -9.13
C SER A 561 -20.42 10.85 -8.40
N ILE A 562 -20.39 11.24 -7.13
CA ILE A 562 -21.58 11.38 -6.28
C ILE A 562 -21.48 12.63 -5.40
N ALA A 563 -22.59 13.33 -5.20
CA ALA A 563 -22.72 14.35 -4.15
C ALA A 563 -24.16 14.46 -3.66
N ILE A 564 -24.35 15.17 -2.55
CA ILE A 564 -25.67 15.47 -1.99
C ILE A 564 -26.03 16.92 -2.33
N GLY A 565 -27.19 17.11 -2.95
CA GLY A 565 -27.69 18.43 -3.32
C GLY A 565 -28.29 19.19 -2.13
N PRO A 566 -28.57 20.50 -2.30
CA PRO A 566 -29.20 21.32 -1.27
C PRO A 566 -30.66 20.91 -0.97
N ASP A 567 -31.26 20.08 -1.82
CA ASP A 567 -32.55 19.41 -1.60
C ASP A 567 -32.41 18.05 -0.90
N SER A 568 -31.22 17.74 -0.36
CA SER A 568 -30.89 16.52 0.38
C SER A 568 -30.98 15.22 -0.43
N LYS A 569 -31.05 15.32 -1.77
CA LYS A 569 -31.03 14.18 -2.69
C LYS A 569 -29.61 13.83 -3.14
N TYR A 570 -29.40 12.59 -3.56
CA TYR A 570 -28.14 12.14 -4.13
C TYR A 570 -28.10 12.41 -5.64
N TYR A 571 -26.97 12.88 -6.13
CA TYR A 571 -26.71 13.16 -7.54
C TYR A 571 -25.51 12.37 -7.99
N LEU A 572 -25.66 11.63 -9.10
CA LEU A 572 -24.71 10.64 -9.58
C LEU A 572 -24.34 10.97 -11.02
N GLY A 573 -23.10 11.37 -11.26
CA GLY A 573 -22.57 11.66 -12.60
C GLY A 573 -22.09 10.38 -13.29
N SER A 574 -22.37 10.25 -14.58
CA SER A 574 -22.02 9.06 -15.37
C SER A 574 -20.94 9.37 -16.41
N ILE A 575 -20.11 8.37 -16.72
CA ILE A 575 -19.20 8.40 -17.87
C ILE A 575 -19.96 8.53 -19.21
N GLN A 576 -21.27 8.26 -19.21
CA GLN A 576 -22.14 8.42 -20.38
C GLN A 576 -22.73 9.83 -20.53
N GLY A 577 -22.39 10.77 -19.65
CA GLY A 577 -22.71 12.18 -19.82
C GLY A 577 -24.09 12.60 -19.33
N PHE A 578 -24.68 11.87 -18.39
CA PHE A 578 -25.92 12.26 -17.72
C PHE A 578 -25.75 12.26 -16.20
N VAL A 579 -26.69 12.92 -15.52
CA VAL A 579 -26.77 12.95 -14.05
C VAL A 579 -28.03 12.20 -13.62
N THR A 580 -27.90 11.24 -12.72
CA THR A 580 -29.04 10.59 -12.04
C THR A 580 -29.27 11.26 -10.69
N ASN A 581 -30.51 11.61 -10.39
CA ASN A 581 -30.95 12.09 -9.08
C ASN A 581 -31.71 10.97 -8.36
N LEU A 582 -31.40 10.75 -7.08
CA LEU A 582 -32.04 9.75 -6.22
C LEU A 582 -32.52 10.37 -4.91
N ASP A 583 -33.74 10.02 -4.51
CA ASP A 583 -34.18 10.10 -3.12
C ASP A 583 -34.07 8.72 -2.49
N VAL A 584 -33.50 8.66 -1.28
CA VAL A 584 -33.11 7.42 -0.59
C VAL A 584 -33.54 7.53 0.86
N ASP A 585 -34.26 6.55 1.38
CA ASP A 585 -34.66 6.51 2.78
C ASP A 585 -33.55 5.99 3.72
N LYS A 586 -33.82 5.93 5.04
CA LYS A 586 -32.88 5.46 6.07
C LYS A 586 -32.53 3.97 5.95
N ASP A 587 -33.36 3.20 5.25
CA ASP A 587 -33.13 1.77 4.99
C ASP A 587 -32.37 1.51 3.68
N LEU A 588 -31.88 2.61 3.08
CA LEU A 588 -31.09 2.67 1.86
C LEU A 588 -31.90 2.34 0.60
N LYS A 589 -33.22 2.44 0.69
CA LYS A 589 -34.14 2.17 -0.43
C LYS A 589 -34.36 3.45 -1.23
N VAL A 590 -34.19 3.34 -2.54
CA VAL A 590 -34.50 4.42 -3.48
C VAL A 590 -36.02 4.57 -3.57
N THR A 591 -36.52 5.73 -3.15
CA THR A 591 -37.94 6.09 -3.17
C THR A 591 -38.31 6.88 -4.42
N SER A 592 -37.34 7.56 -5.05
CA SER A 592 -37.50 8.26 -6.31
C SER A 592 -36.19 8.24 -7.09
N GLN A 593 -36.27 8.08 -8.40
CA GLN A 593 -35.15 8.14 -9.31
C GLN A 593 -35.54 8.92 -10.56
N CYS A 594 -34.66 9.81 -11.01
CA CYS A 594 -34.81 10.44 -12.32
C CYS A 594 -33.44 10.65 -12.99
N VAL A 595 -33.40 10.59 -14.31
CA VAL A 595 -32.18 10.78 -15.12
C VAL A 595 -32.34 12.07 -15.92
N GLY A 596 -31.35 12.96 -15.81
CA GLY A 596 -31.33 14.22 -16.54
C GLY A 596 -30.93 14.09 -18.01
N ASP A 597 -30.88 15.22 -18.70
CA ASP A 597 -30.43 15.27 -20.09
C ASP A 597 -29.02 14.69 -20.29
N LYS A 598 -28.78 14.08 -21.46
CA LYS A 598 -27.45 13.62 -21.88
C LYS A 598 -26.71 14.79 -22.54
N LEU A 599 -25.47 15.08 -22.12
CA LEU A 599 -24.66 16.17 -22.66
C LEU A 599 -24.24 15.99 -24.14
N GLY A 600 -24.23 14.74 -24.61
CA GLY A 600 -23.82 14.35 -25.96
C GLY A 600 -23.16 12.97 -25.97
N ASP A 601 -22.83 12.49 -27.16
CA ASP A 601 -22.15 11.21 -27.31
C ASP A 601 -20.67 11.33 -26.91
N SER A 602 -20.14 10.28 -26.26
CA SER A 602 -18.76 10.21 -25.77
C SER A 602 -18.33 11.39 -24.87
N ARG A 603 -19.27 11.94 -24.09
CA ARG A 603 -19.01 13.02 -23.13
C ARG A 603 -19.13 12.47 -21.71
N ALA A 604 -18.01 12.26 -21.03
CA ALA A 604 -17.98 11.77 -19.66
C ALA A 604 -18.17 12.91 -18.65
N ILE A 605 -18.90 12.62 -17.57
CA ILE A 605 -18.89 13.41 -16.34
C ILE A 605 -17.98 12.71 -15.34
N LEU A 606 -17.01 13.40 -14.75
CA LEU A 606 -16.06 12.81 -13.79
C LEU A 606 -16.14 13.43 -12.39
N GLY A 607 -16.74 14.60 -12.26
CA GLY A 607 -16.98 15.28 -10.99
C GLY A 607 -18.30 16.05 -11.00
N LEU A 608 -18.89 16.23 -9.82
CA LEU A 608 -20.05 17.08 -9.65
C LEU A 608 -20.04 17.78 -8.28
N ALA A 609 -20.61 19.00 -8.21
CA ALA A 609 -20.71 19.78 -6.98
C ALA A 609 -21.91 20.74 -7.00
N PHE A 610 -22.18 21.35 -5.84
CA PHE A 610 -23.23 22.34 -5.64
C PHE A 610 -22.67 23.62 -5.04
N ASN A 611 -23.16 24.77 -5.51
CA ASN A 611 -22.89 26.05 -4.88
C ASN A 611 -23.85 26.26 -3.70
N TYR A 612 -23.33 26.17 -2.48
CA TYR A 612 -24.12 26.33 -1.25
C TYR A 612 -24.63 27.76 -0.99
N LYS A 613 -24.25 28.74 -1.81
CA LYS A 613 -24.81 30.10 -1.79
C LYS A 613 -26.02 30.23 -2.74
N SER A 614 -26.32 29.21 -3.53
CA SER A 614 -27.46 29.19 -4.46
C SER A 614 -28.71 28.65 -3.78
N SER A 615 -29.83 29.36 -3.90
CA SER A 615 -31.15 28.86 -3.51
C SER A 615 -31.75 27.89 -4.54
N ALA A 616 -31.26 27.93 -5.80
CA ALA A 616 -31.65 26.99 -6.83
C ALA A 616 -30.81 25.71 -6.73
N VAL A 617 -31.44 24.57 -6.96
CA VAL A 617 -30.77 23.27 -7.14
C VAL A 617 -30.14 23.26 -8.54
N ARG A 618 -28.87 23.67 -8.60
CA ARG A 618 -28.06 23.68 -9.81
C ARG A 618 -26.85 22.77 -9.61
N VAL A 619 -26.77 21.72 -10.42
CA VAL A 619 -25.66 20.77 -10.43
C VAL A 619 -24.57 21.31 -11.33
N TYR A 620 -23.36 21.45 -10.82
CA TYR A 620 -22.17 21.78 -11.60
C TYR A 620 -21.43 20.48 -11.86
N VAL A 621 -21.13 20.17 -13.12
CA VAL A 621 -20.41 18.96 -13.49
C VAL A 621 -19.16 19.33 -14.28
N THR A 622 -18.08 18.58 -14.07
CA THR A 622 -16.97 18.56 -15.01
C THR A 622 -17.30 17.60 -16.14
N SER A 623 -16.97 17.98 -17.37
CA SER A 623 -17.23 17.16 -18.55
C SER A 623 -16.06 17.15 -19.52
N ASN A 624 -15.83 16.00 -20.15
CA ASN A 624 -14.76 15.83 -21.14
C ASN A 624 -15.01 14.64 -22.07
N THR A 625 -14.41 14.70 -23.25
CA THR A 625 -14.23 13.56 -24.14
C THR A 625 -12.85 12.96 -23.86
N LEU A 626 -12.85 11.81 -23.19
CA LEU A 626 -11.65 10.99 -22.99
C LEU A 626 -11.28 10.29 -24.29
N TYR A 627 -10.02 9.87 -24.45
CA TYR A 627 -9.55 9.15 -25.64
C TYR A 627 -9.98 9.83 -26.96
N TRP A 628 -9.92 11.16 -27.02
CA TRP A 628 -10.53 11.94 -28.10
C TRP A 628 -9.92 11.67 -29.49
N ALA A 629 -8.74 11.02 -29.55
CA ALA A 629 -8.12 10.47 -30.76
C ALA A 629 -7.90 8.94 -30.74
N PHE A 630 -8.59 8.18 -29.86
CA PHE A 630 -8.56 6.70 -29.77
C PHE A 630 -7.14 6.10 -29.66
N GLY A 631 -6.27 6.67 -28.82
CA GLY A 631 -4.93 6.11 -28.51
C GLY A 631 -3.92 6.05 -29.67
N GLY A 632 -4.30 6.43 -30.90
CA GLY A 632 -3.40 6.50 -32.05
C GLY A 632 -2.79 7.89 -32.25
N PRO A 633 -1.72 8.02 -33.08
CA PRO A 633 -1.17 9.32 -33.43
C PRO A 633 -2.20 10.20 -34.14
N PHE A 634 -2.09 11.50 -33.86
CA PHE A 634 -3.02 12.59 -34.16
C PHE A 634 -3.72 12.52 -35.53
N LYS A 635 -4.95 12.00 -35.57
CA LYS A 635 -5.84 12.06 -36.75
C LYS A 635 -6.44 13.47 -36.95
N GLY A 636 -5.62 14.52 -37.01
CA GLY A 636 -6.03 15.88 -37.37
C GLY A 636 -6.89 16.66 -36.34
N LYS A 637 -7.10 16.14 -35.13
CA LYS A 637 -7.83 16.84 -34.04
C LYS A 637 -6.89 17.65 -33.14
N VAL A 638 -6.29 18.70 -33.70
CA VAL A 638 -5.26 19.50 -33.02
C VAL A 638 -5.78 20.23 -31.76
N ASP A 639 -7.07 20.53 -31.67
CA ASP A 639 -7.71 21.17 -30.53
C ASP A 639 -8.35 20.18 -29.54
N GLY A 640 -8.23 18.88 -29.81
CA GLY A 640 -8.89 17.83 -29.03
C GLY A 640 -8.50 17.83 -27.55
N TRP A 641 -7.30 18.25 -27.20
CA TRP A 641 -6.87 18.36 -25.80
C TRP A 641 -7.62 19.45 -25.03
N ALA A 642 -8.07 20.52 -25.67
CA ALA A 642 -8.77 21.63 -25.02
C ALA A 642 -10.30 21.42 -24.96
N ASN A 643 -10.74 20.17 -24.81
CA ASN A 643 -12.16 19.83 -24.89
C ASN A 643 -12.88 19.84 -23.53
N GLY A 644 -12.18 19.95 -22.41
CA GLY A 644 -12.74 19.90 -21.06
C GLY A 644 -13.61 21.12 -20.74
N ALA A 645 -14.63 20.92 -19.91
CA ALA A 645 -15.58 21.96 -19.53
C ALA A 645 -16.12 21.80 -18.10
N VAL A 646 -16.73 22.88 -17.60
CA VAL A 646 -17.69 22.82 -16.49
C VAL A 646 -19.06 23.22 -17.04
N GLU A 647 -20.05 22.38 -16.78
CA GLU A 647 -21.41 22.51 -17.30
C GLU A 647 -22.43 22.48 -16.16
N THR A 648 -23.62 23.03 -16.38
CA THR A 648 -24.66 23.10 -15.37
C THR A 648 -25.94 22.41 -15.80
N PHE A 649 -26.56 21.72 -14.85
CA PHE A 649 -27.94 21.24 -14.92
C PHE A 649 -28.79 21.96 -13.88
N ILE A 650 -30.06 22.19 -14.18
CA ILE A 650 -31.00 22.82 -13.26
C ILE A 650 -32.23 21.94 -13.04
N SER A 651 -32.72 21.90 -11.80
CA SER A 651 -33.98 21.22 -11.49
C SER A 651 -35.20 22.08 -11.84
N GLY A 652 -36.40 21.50 -11.74
CA GLY A 652 -37.67 22.20 -11.94
C GLY A 652 -38.28 22.08 -13.33
N CYS A 653 -37.68 21.27 -14.20
CA CYS A 653 -38.17 20.98 -15.54
C CYS A 653 -38.64 19.51 -15.69
N GLY A 654 -39.14 18.91 -14.60
CA GLY A 654 -39.52 17.49 -14.52
C GLY A 654 -38.47 16.64 -13.80
N CYS A 655 -37.22 16.65 -14.27
CA CYS A 655 -36.06 16.09 -13.56
C CYS A 655 -34.93 17.13 -13.49
N LEU A 656 -33.89 16.96 -14.31
CA LEU A 656 -32.75 17.85 -14.46
C LEU A 656 -32.57 18.17 -15.94
N CYS A 657 -32.59 19.44 -16.29
CA CYS A 657 -32.35 19.89 -17.65
C CYS A 657 -30.98 20.49 -17.78
N TYR A 658 -30.37 20.26 -18.94
CA TYR A 658 -29.17 20.97 -19.32
C TYR A 658 -29.42 22.47 -19.34
N GLU A 659 -28.54 23.24 -18.69
CA GLU A 659 -28.63 24.69 -18.67
C GLU A 659 -27.60 25.32 -19.61
N LYS A 660 -26.30 25.15 -19.33
CA LYS A 660 -25.21 25.74 -20.14
C LYS A 660 -23.81 25.23 -19.76
N LYS A 661 -22.84 25.52 -20.62
CA LYS A 661 -21.40 25.55 -20.25
C LYS A 661 -21.08 26.84 -19.54
N ILE A 662 -20.32 26.76 -18.45
CA ILE A 662 -19.83 27.93 -17.72
C ILE A 662 -18.31 28.08 -17.82
N VAL A 663 -17.57 27.00 -18.05
CA VAL A 663 -16.13 26.99 -18.34
C VAL A 663 -15.91 26.09 -19.54
N THR A 664 -15.09 26.51 -20.49
CA THR A 664 -14.71 25.74 -21.69
C THR A 664 -13.24 25.89 -21.96
N GLY A 665 -12.63 24.89 -22.62
CA GLY A 665 -11.22 24.95 -23.02
C GLY A 665 -10.25 24.40 -21.98
N LEU A 666 -10.73 23.60 -21.02
CA LEU A 666 -9.85 22.92 -20.06
C LEU A 666 -9.11 21.76 -20.75
N PRO A 667 -7.85 21.51 -20.38
CA PRO A 667 -7.08 20.44 -20.98
C PRO A 667 -7.53 19.05 -20.49
N VAL A 668 -7.42 18.07 -21.37
CA VAL A 668 -7.79 16.65 -21.19
C VAL A 668 -6.71 15.83 -21.88
N SER A 669 -6.19 14.80 -21.22
CA SER A 669 -5.25 13.87 -21.85
C SER A 669 -5.91 13.16 -23.03
N ASN A 670 -5.12 12.61 -23.94
CA ASN A 670 -5.64 11.71 -24.97
C ASN A 670 -5.80 10.27 -24.44
N HIS A 671 -6.20 10.14 -23.18
CA HIS A 671 -6.35 8.89 -22.45
C HIS A 671 -7.45 9.06 -21.38
N ASP A 672 -7.25 8.53 -20.18
CA ASP A 672 -8.18 8.53 -19.04
C ASP A 672 -8.02 9.69 -18.06
N HIS A 673 -6.94 10.47 -18.11
CA HIS A 673 -6.80 11.66 -17.27
C HIS A 673 -7.67 12.80 -17.81
N GLY A 674 -8.69 13.19 -17.04
CA GLY A 674 -9.69 14.18 -17.43
C GLY A 674 -9.75 15.42 -16.52
N VAL A 675 -10.87 16.12 -16.62
CA VAL A 675 -11.28 17.17 -15.68
C VAL A 675 -12.11 16.49 -14.60
N ASN A 676 -11.54 16.32 -13.41
CA ASN A 676 -12.06 15.41 -12.38
C ASN A 676 -12.96 16.15 -11.36
N GLY A 677 -12.72 15.98 -10.06
CA GLY A 677 -13.51 16.61 -8.99
C GLY A 677 -13.46 18.14 -9.00
N LEU A 678 -14.49 18.75 -8.42
CA LEU A 678 -14.63 20.19 -8.26
C LEU A 678 -15.25 20.54 -6.89
N VAL A 679 -14.87 21.67 -6.31
CA VAL A 679 -15.39 22.13 -5.01
C VAL A 679 -15.51 23.65 -4.94
N PHE A 680 -16.59 24.15 -4.34
CA PHE A 680 -16.82 25.57 -4.13
C PHE A 680 -16.12 26.08 -2.86
N LEU A 681 -15.33 27.14 -3.01
CA LEU A 681 -14.72 27.89 -1.91
C LEU A 681 -15.74 28.82 -1.22
N PRO A 682 -15.53 29.22 0.05
CA PRO A 682 -16.42 30.12 0.82
C PRO A 682 -16.82 31.41 0.11
N ASN A 683 -15.93 31.93 -0.73
CA ASN A 683 -16.16 33.14 -1.52
C ASN A 683 -17.03 32.91 -2.78
N GLY A 684 -17.38 31.67 -3.10
CA GLY A 684 -18.16 31.29 -4.29
C GLY A 684 -17.34 30.97 -5.53
N ASP A 685 -16.01 31.03 -5.47
CA ASP A 685 -15.14 30.56 -6.54
C ASP A 685 -15.10 29.03 -6.58
N LEU A 686 -14.75 28.47 -7.75
CA LEU A 686 -14.75 27.04 -7.99
C LEU A 686 -13.32 26.52 -8.22
N LEU A 687 -12.88 25.58 -7.39
CA LEU A 687 -11.68 24.79 -7.67
C LEU A 687 -12.03 23.57 -8.51
N ILE A 688 -11.18 23.24 -9.46
CA ILE A 688 -11.38 22.17 -10.44
C ILE A 688 -10.07 21.38 -10.56
N ASN A 689 -10.12 20.07 -10.39
CA ASN A 689 -9.00 19.18 -10.63
C ASN A 689 -8.85 18.93 -12.14
N VAL A 690 -7.63 19.11 -12.66
CA VAL A 690 -7.31 18.92 -14.07
C VAL A 690 -6.10 18.00 -14.19
N GLY A 691 -6.32 16.81 -14.77
CA GLY A 691 -5.28 15.81 -14.99
C GLY A 691 -4.19 16.27 -15.96
N GLY A 692 -3.03 15.66 -15.84
CA GLY A 692 -1.89 15.81 -16.73
C GLY A 692 -2.02 14.97 -18.00
N ALA A 693 -1.36 15.42 -19.06
CA ALA A 693 -1.31 14.70 -20.33
C ALA A 693 -0.14 13.70 -20.41
N THR A 694 0.79 13.77 -19.45
CA THR A 694 2.01 12.97 -19.44
C THR A 694 2.15 12.15 -18.16
N ASN A 695 3.07 11.18 -18.17
CA ASN A 695 3.32 10.34 -17.01
C ASN A 695 4.19 11.05 -15.96
N ALA A 696 5.20 11.79 -16.42
CA ALA A 696 6.14 12.54 -15.59
C ALA A 696 6.73 13.75 -16.35
N GLY A 697 5.88 14.52 -17.03
CA GLY A 697 6.18 15.78 -17.74
C GLY A 697 6.85 15.65 -19.10
N VAL A 698 7.12 14.43 -19.57
CA VAL A 698 7.71 14.17 -20.89
C VAL A 698 6.68 13.51 -21.80
N ASN A 699 6.58 14.05 -23.01
CA ASN A 699 5.85 13.41 -24.09
C ASN A 699 6.81 12.57 -24.94
N THR A 700 6.65 11.25 -24.91
CA THR A 700 7.39 10.31 -25.78
C THR A 700 6.45 9.67 -26.80
N PRO A 701 6.86 9.55 -28.08
CA PRO A 701 6.12 8.75 -29.06
C PRO A 701 5.89 7.32 -28.54
N GLY A 702 4.64 6.85 -28.54
CA GLY A 702 4.25 5.56 -27.96
C GLY A 702 3.94 5.58 -26.46
N ASN A 703 3.93 6.75 -25.80
CA ASN A 703 3.52 6.87 -24.41
C ASN A 703 2.07 6.40 -24.21
N LYS A 704 1.88 5.50 -23.23
CA LYS A 704 0.60 4.88 -22.84
C LYS A 704 -0.46 5.89 -22.36
N LEU A 705 -0.10 7.16 -22.10
CA LEU A 705 -1.05 8.25 -21.79
C LEU A 705 -1.50 9.08 -23.02
N GLY A 706 -1.35 8.52 -24.23
CA GLY A 706 -1.89 9.10 -25.46
C GLY A 706 -0.99 10.12 -26.15
N GLY A 707 0.27 10.25 -25.70
CA GLY A 707 1.36 10.88 -26.45
C GLY A 707 1.25 12.39 -26.67
N TRP A 708 0.71 13.14 -25.70
CA TRP A 708 0.53 14.60 -25.82
C TRP A 708 1.24 15.35 -24.69
N PRO A 709 1.85 16.53 -24.95
CA PRO A 709 2.56 17.26 -23.91
C PRO A 709 1.61 17.98 -22.96
N GLU A 710 2.16 18.39 -21.82
CA GLU A 710 1.45 19.24 -20.88
C GLU A 710 1.13 20.61 -21.47
N SER A 711 0.06 21.23 -20.97
CA SER A 711 -0.47 22.52 -21.40
C SER A 711 -0.52 23.51 -20.22
N PRO A 712 -0.81 24.80 -20.41
CA PRO A 712 -0.78 25.79 -19.32
C PRO A 712 -1.59 25.41 -18.08
N LEU A 713 -2.74 24.75 -18.27
CA LEU A 713 -3.70 24.43 -17.20
C LEU A 713 -3.74 22.94 -16.81
N SER A 714 -2.94 22.07 -17.43
CA SER A 714 -2.93 20.63 -17.09
C SER A 714 -2.05 20.33 -15.89
N ALA A 715 -2.24 19.15 -15.30
CA ALA A 715 -1.55 18.68 -14.11
C ALA A 715 -1.60 19.71 -12.95
N ALA A 716 -2.82 20.11 -12.59
CA ALA A 716 -3.05 21.17 -11.62
C ALA A 716 -4.45 21.12 -11.01
N VAL A 717 -4.60 21.70 -9.83
CA VAL A 717 -5.87 22.28 -9.39
C VAL A 717 -5.95 23.70 -9.97
N VAL A 718 -7.03 24.01 -10.69
CA VAL A 718 -7.30 25.35 -11.25
C VAL A 718 -8.45 26.03 -10.53
N ILE A 719 -8.50 27.35 -10.58
CA ILE A 719 -9.57 28.16 -9.98
C ILE A 719 -10.33 28.93 -11.06
N ALA A 720 -11.66 28.79 -11.07
CA ALA A 720 -12.59 29.63 -11.83
C ALA A 720 -13.20 30.70 -10.90
N LYS A 721 -12.93 31.97 -11.19
CA LYS A 721 -13.33 33.12 -10.36
C LYS A 721 -14.80 33.52 -10.53
N LEU A 722 -15.72 32.58 -10.24
CA LEU A 722 -17.17 32.78 -10.37
C LEU A 722 -17.72 33.91 -9.49
N SER A 723 -17.00 34.30 -8.44
CA SER A 723 -17.29 35.48 -7.63
C SER A 723 -17.36 36.79 -8.42
N LYS A 724 -16.80 36.83 -9.64
CA LYS A 724 -16.94 37.96 -10.59
C LYS A 724 -18.37 38.14 -11.15
N GLY A 725 -19.28 37.20 -10.90
CA GLY A 725 -20.66 37.27 -11.35
C GLY A 725 -20.77 37.39 -12.88
N SER A 726 -21.55 38.35 -13.36
CA SER A 726 -21.76 38.57 -14.81
C SER A 726 -20.50 38.99 -15.57
N SER A 727 -19.44 39.42 -14.88
CA SER A 727 -18.15 39.76 -15.50
C SER A 727 -17.22 38.56 -15.68
N PHE A 728 -17.60 37.38 -15.19
CA PHE A 728 -16.80 36.16 -15.33
C PHE A 728 -16.77 35.68 -16.79
N ASN A 729 -15.56 35.51 -17.33
CA ASN A 729 -15.34 34.90 -18.64
C ASN A 729 -14.80 33.47 -18.50
N GLY A 730 -15.64 32.46 -18.64
CA GLY A 730 -15.21 31.07 -18.60
C GLY A 730 -14.69 30.50 -19.94
N ASN A 731 -14.61 31.31 -20.99
CA ASN A 731 -14.12 30.86 -22.30
C ASN A 731 -12.59 30.95 -22.37
N ILE A 732 -11.92 29.84 -22.07
CA ILE A 732 -10.46 29.74 -22.14
C ILE A 732 -10.03 29.68 -23.60
N LYS A 733 -9.08 30.53 -23.97
CA LYS A 733 -8.47 30.51 -25.30
C LYS A 733 -6.96 30.37 -25.19
N TYR A 734 -6.39 29.71 -26.18
CA TYR A 734 -4.95 29.56 -26.32
C TYR A 734 -4.47 30.27 -27.59
N GLU A 735 -3.22 30.71 -27.58
CA GLU A 735 -2.57 31.33 -28.73
C GLU A 735 -2.57 30.41 -29.96
N GLN A 736 -2.34 29.12 -29.72
CA GLN A 736 -2.44 28.05 -30.69
C GLN A 736 -2.81 26.72 -30.02
N TYR A 737 -3.28 25.76 -30.82
CA TYR A 737 -3.72 24.44 -30.34
C TYR A 737 -2.82 23.29 -30.81
N THR A 738 -1.95 23.52 -31.79
CA THR A 738 -1.10 22.50 -32.42
C THR A 738 0.04 21.99 -31.55
N ASP A 739 0.48 22.78 -30.56
CA ASP A 739 1.59 22.46 -29.67
C ASP A 739 1.31 22.97 -28.23
N PRO A 740 0.68 22.17 -27.37
CA PRO A 740 0.37 22.59 -26.00
C PRO A 740 1.62 22.88 -25.16
N GLU A 741 2.78 22.31 -25.50
CA GLU A 741 4.00 22.50 -24.71
C GLU A 741 4.49 23.95 -24.76
N THR A 742 4.23 24.66 -25.87
CA THR A 742 4.69 26.05 -26.06
C THR A 742 3.56 27.08 -26.06
N THR A 743 2.29 26.66 -26.06
CA THR A 743 1.15 27.57 -26.15
C THR A 743 0.95 28.42 -24.89
N LYS A 744 0.28 29.56 -25.02
CA LYS A 744 -0.10 30.43 -23.90
C LYS A 744 -1.60 30.59 -23.83
N GLN A 745 -2.15 30.64 -22.62
CA GLN A 745 -3.53 31.07 -22.40
C GLN A 745 -3.65 32.56 -22.72
N THR A 746 -4.58 32.94 -23.60
CA THR A 746 -4.81 34.32 -24.07
C THR A 746 -6.13 34.91 -23.60
N ALA A 747 -7.07 34.09 -23.11
CA ALA A 747 -8.34 34.53 -22.55
C ALA A 747 -8.88 33.57 -21.47
N GLY A 748 -9.91 34.02 -20.75
CA GLY A 748 -10.59 33.27 -19.70
C GLY A 748 -10.15 33.65 -18.30
N ASP A 749 -11.07 33.57 -17.34
CA ASP A 749 -10.90 33.88 -15.91
C ASP A 749 -10.57 32.63 -15.07
N VAL A 750 -10.00 31.61 -15.73
CA VAL A 750 -9.52 30.39 -15.09
C VAL A 750 -8.00 30.42 -15.06
N SER A 751 -7.41 30.11 -13.91
CA SER A 751 -5.96 30.12 -13.72
C SER A 751 -5.53 28.96 -12.81
N VAL A 752 -4.25 28.58 -12.88
CA VAL A 752 -3.67 27.61 -11.94
C VAL A 752 -3.81 28.11 -10.50
N TYR A 753 -4.33 27.24 -9.63
CA TYR A 753 -4.39 27.46 -8.18
C TYR A 753 -3.22 26.75 -7.49
N ALA A 754 -3.03 25.46 -7.78
CA ALA A 754 -1.92 24.65 -7.29
C ALA A 754 -1.41 23.74 -8.42
N PRO A 755 -0.17 23.93 -8.92
CA PRO A 755 0.40 23.10 -9.98
C PRO A 755 1.02 21.80 -9.46
N GLY A 756 1.24 20.86 -10.36
CA GLY A 756 2.12 19.72 -10.13
C GLY A 756 1.47 18.51 -9.52
N LEU A 757 0.16 18.35 -9.73
CA LEU A 757 -0.57 17.13 -9.42
C LEU A 757 -0.78 16.36 -10.72
N ARG A 758 -0.42 15.08 -10.77
CA ARG A 758 -0.42 14.29 -12.02
C ARG A 758 -1.82 14.01 -12.51
N ASN A 759 -2.66 13.39 -11.69
CA ASN A 759 -4.06 13.13 -11.98
C ASN A 759 -4.89 13.29 -10.70
N PRO A 760 -5.08 14.53 -10.23
CA PRO A 760 -5.86 14.74 -9.04
C PRO A 760 -7.31 14.35 -9.30
N PHE A 761 -7.86 13.38 -8.58
CA PHE A 761 -9.20 12.87 -8.86
C PHE A 761 -10.26 13.50 -7.95
N GLY A 762 -10.27 13.10 -6.68
CA GLY A 762 -11.18 13.61 -5.66
C GLY A 762 -10.67 14.92 -5.05
N ILE A 763 -11.59 15.78 -4.62
CA ILE A 763 -11.29 17.03 -3.91
C ILE A 763 -12.41 17.33 -2.91
N THR A 764 -12.06 17.79 -1.71
CA THR A 764 -13.02 18.12 -0.65
C THR A 764 -12.62 19.38 0.12
N LEU A 765 -13.61 20.11 0.63
CA LEU A 765 -13.45 21.28 1.50
C LEU A 765 -13.88 20.91 2.93
N LEU A 766 -12.92 20.89 3.86
CA LEU A 766 -13.15 20.46 5.24
C LEU A 766 -13.81 21.54 6.11
N THR A 767 -14.38 21.14 7.25
CA THR A 767 -14.97 22.05 8.27
C THR A 767 -14.06 23.23 8.61
N ASN A 768 -12.75 22.96 8.72
CA ASN A 768 -11.72 23.93 9.09
C ASN A 768 -11.34 24.90 7.96
N GLY A 769 -11.89 24.74 6.76
CA GLY A 769 -11.63 25.59 5.59
C GLY A 769 -10.49 25.13 4.70
N GLU A 770 -9.81 24.03 5.05
CA GLU A 770 -8.75 23.45 4.22
C GLU A 770 -9.32 22.67 3.04
N VAL A 771 -8.56 22.64 1.95
CA VAL A 771 -8.88 21.88 0.74
C VAL A 771 -7.90 20.72 0.63
N TRP A 772 -8.43 19.53 0.40
CA TRP A 772 -7.65 18.30 0.29
C TRP A 772 -8.04 17.55 -0.98
N ALA A 773 -7.07 16.94 -1.67
CA ALA A 773 -7.29 16.17 -2.89
C ALA A 773 -6.45 14.89 -2.90
N THR A 774 -6.95 13.88 -3.61
CA THR A 774 -6.18 12.70 -4.01
C THR A 774 -5.39 13.01 -5.26
N ASP A 775 -4.23 12.38 -5.45
CA ASP A 775 -3.46 12.42 -6.70
C ASP A 775 -2.91 11.04 -7.05
N ASN A 776 -3.10 10.59 -8.29
CA ASN A 776 -2.59 9.28 -8.72
C ASN A 776 -1.14 9.37 -9.22
N GLY A 777 -0.28 8.54 -8.62
CA GLY A 777 1.16 8.53 -8.87
C GLY A 777 1.53 8.14 -10.31
N GLY A 778 2.77 8.46 -10.70
CA GLY A 778 3.36 8.03 -11.97
C GLY A 778 3.51 6.51 -12.09
N ASN A 779 3.27 5.98 -13.28
CA ASN A 779 3.46 4.56 -13.55
C ASN A 779 4.93 4.32 -13.91
N PHE A 780 5.54 3.34 -13.24
CA PHE A 780 6.83 2.80 -13.66
C PHE A 780 6.71 2.27 -15.11
N ASP A 781 7.75 2.43 -15.93
CA ASP A 781 7.79 2.05 -17.36
C ASP A 781 6.83 2.79 -18.32
N PHE A 782 6.14 3.86 -17.89
CA PHE A 782 5.24 4.65 -18.77
C PHE A 782 5.96 5.85 -19.42
N GLY A 783 7.23 5.66 -19.80
CA GLY A 783 8.07 6.66 -20.47
C GLY A 783 9.03 7.40 -19.53
N GLU A 784 9.63 8.47 -20.04
CA GLU A 784 10.70 9.21 -19.37
C GLU A 784 10.18 10.25 -18.36
N VAL A 785 11.08 10.71 -17.49
CA VAL A 785 10.84 11.73 -16.46
C VAL A 785 11.51 13.05 -16.84
N SER A 786 10.82 14.16 -16.62
CA SER A 786 11.35 15.49 -16.88
C SER A 786 12.35 15.89 -15.80
N LYS A 787 13.64 15.79 -16.12
CA LYS A 787 14.74 16.22 -15.24
C LYS A 787 14.83 17.74 -15.17
N ASP A 788 14.70 18.38 -16.32
CA ASP A 788 14.55 19.83 -16.45
C ASP A 788 13.62 20.16 -17.61
N CYS A 789 13.51 21.44 -17.96
CA CYS A 789 12.56 21.90 -18.97
C CYS A 789 12.86 21.39 -20.39
N THR A 790 14.02 20.78 -20.60
CA THR A 790 14.52 20.37 -21.92
C THR A 790 15.12 18.97 -21.94
N THR A 791 15.48 18.42 -20.79
CA THR A 791 16.10 17.10 -20.68
C THR A 791 15.21 16.11 -19.94
N ASP A 792 15.24 14.87 -20.41
CA ASP A 792 14.57 13.72 -19.84
C ASP A 792 15.57 12.69 -19.30
N ILE A 793 15.10 11.83 -18.42
CA ILE A 793 15.84 10.70 -17.87
C ILE A 793 14.92 9.48 -17.73
N PRO A 794 15.48 8.26 -17.72
CA PRO A 794 14.70 7.05 -17.50
C PRO A 794 13.94 7.11 -16.18
N PHE A 795 12.69 6.66 -16.20
CA PHE A 795 11.90 6.54 -14.99
C PHE A 795 12.38 5.33 -14.20
N SER A 796 13.10 5.55 -13.10
CA SER A 796 13.77 4.49 -12.34
C SER A 796 13.07 4.05 -11.06
N GLU A 797 11.94 4.66 -10.69
CA GLU A 797 11.28 4.44 -9.40
C GLU A 797 9.77 4.33 -9.54
N LYS A 798 9.14 3.47 -8.72
CA LYS A 798 7.69 3.37 -8.62
C LYS A 798 7.15 4.53 -7.78
N MET A 799 6.14 5.23 -8.28
CA MET A 799 5.43 6.26 -7.50
C MET A 799 4.21 5.67 -6.79
N TYR A 800 3.90 6.24 -5.63
CA TYR A 800 2.68 5.98 -4.89
C TYR A 800 1.63 7.04 -5.20
N ASP A 801 0.38 6.75 -4.89
CA ASP A 801 -0.66 7.78 -4.87
C ASP A 801 -0.44 8.68 -3.65
N GLU A 802 -0.98 9.90 -3.71
CA GLU A 802 -0.76 10.91 -2.69
C GLU A 802 -2.09 11.47 -2.18
N ILE A 803 -2.10 11.81 -0.89
CA ILE A 803 -3.12 12.70 -0.32
C ILE A 803 -2.47 14.05 -0.08
N ASN A 804 -3.05 15.08 -0.68
CA ASN A 804 -2.47 16.41 -0.76
C ASN A 804 -3.37 17.45 -0.10
N LYS A 805 -2.84 18.18 0.89
CA LYS A 805 -3.42 19.44 1.36
C LYS A 805 -3.12 20.51 0.32
N ILE A 806 -4.14 21.05 -0.34
CA ILE A 806 -4.00 21.94 -1.50
C ILE A 806 -3.80 23.39 -1.06
N ILE A 807 -2.59 23.90 -1.26
CA ILE A 807 -2.17 25.25 -0.89
C ILE A 807 -1.89 26.05 -2.17
N PRO A 808 -2.48 27.26 -2.33
CA PRO A 808 -2.31 28.04 -3.55
C PRO A 808 -0.84 28.38 -3.81
N GLY A 809 -0.40 28.13 -5.05
CA GLY A 809 0.93 28.40 -5.56
C GLY A 809 1.98 27.34 -5.26
N LEU A 810 1.71 26.34 -4.41
CA LEU A 810 2.67 25.27 -4.14
C LEU A 810 2.69 24.25 -5.28
N TYR A 811 3.91 23.85 -5.67
CA TYR A 811 4.16 22.87 -6.70
C TYR A 811 4.35 21.47 -6.09
N TYR A 812 3.52 20.50 -6.49
CA TYR A 812 3.45 19.15 -5.89
C TYR A 812 4.31 18.09 -6.57
N GLY A 813 5.07 18.47 -7.61
CA GLY A 813 6.16 17.64 -8.14
C GLY A 813 5.89 16.96 -9.48
N HIS A 814 4.66 16.90 -10.00
CA HIS A 814 4.41 16.46 -11.38
C HIS A 814 4.78 17.55 -12.39
N PRO A 815 5.77 17.34 -13.26
CA PRO A 815 6.31 18.41 -14.08
C PRO A 815 5.41 18.77 -15.26
N ASN A 816 5.45 20.05 -15.61
CA ASN A 816 4.79 20.65 -16.74
C ASN A 816 5.78 21.59 -17.43
N ARG A 817 6.34 21.14 -18.56
CA ARG A 817 7.36 21.88 -19.32
C ARG A 817 6.84 23.19 -19.91
N ASN A 818 5.54 23.31 -20.18
CA ASN A 818 4.93 24.57 -20.64
C ASN A 818 5.10 25.70 -19.62
N ARG A 819 5.01 25.40 -18.33
CA ARG A 819 5.14 26.40 -17.26
C ARG A 819 6.59 26.78 -16.94
N GLY A 820 7.57 25.95 -17.33
CA GLY A 820 8.99 26.19 -17.13
C GLY A 820 9.43 26.33 -15.65
N GLY A 821 10.62 26.86 -15.43
CA GLY A 821 11.16 27.12 -14.09
C GLY A 821 11.30 25.86 -13.23
N SER A 822 10.94 25.93 -11.94
CA SER A 822 10.93 24.74 -11.08
C SER A 822 9.78 23.78 -11.41
N GLN A 823 8.74 24.23 -12.13
CA GLN A 823 7.56 23.42 -12.43
C GLN A 823 7.75 22.46 -13.61
N CYS A 824 8.90 22.50 -14.28
CA CYS A 824 9.28 21.53 -15.31
C CYS A 824 10.21 20.42 -14.76
N VAL A 825 10.51 20.44 -13.47
CA VAL A 825 11.41 19.49 -12.79
C VAL A 825 10.57 18.51 -11.98
N PHE A 826 10.72 17.22 -12.27
CA PHE A 826 10.07 16.15 -11.49
C PHE A 826 10.49 16.22 -10.02
N GLN A 827 9.51 16.23 -9.12
CA GLN A 827 9.69 16.39 -7.67
C GLN A 827 10.51 17.64 -7.25
N GLY A 828 10.66 18.63 -8.13
CA GLY A 828 11.41 19.87 -7.85
C GLY A 828 10.67 20.89 -6.97
N GLY A 829 9.50 20.53 -6.45
CA GLY A 829 8.59 21.41 -5.71
C GLY A 829 8.72 21.35 -4.19
N SER A 830 8.16 22.38 -3.54
CA SER A 830 8.04 22.45 -2.08
C SER A 830 6.71 21.91 -1.55
N GLY A 831 5.74 21.64 -2.43
CA GLY A 831 4.54 20.89 -2.07
C GLY A 831 4.96 19.47 -1.68
N LYS A 832 4.38 18.97 -0.60
CA LYS A 832 4.62 17.62 -0.10
C LYS A 832 3.28 16.93 0.09
N ALA A 833 3.22 15.67 -0.32
CA ALA A 833 2.14 14.79 0.07
C ALA A 833 2.04 14.76 1.60
N ALA A 834 0.82 14.88 2.11
CA ALA A 834 0.58 14.67 3.53
C ALA A 834 0.83 13.21 3.89
N THR A 835 0.43 12.28 3.01
CA THR A 835 0.78 10.86 3.12
C THR A 835 0.81 10.20 1.73
N LEU A 836 1.48 9.05 1.65
CA LEU A 836 1.52 8.19 0.48
C LEU A 836 0.56 7.02 0.68
N VAL A 837 -0.22 6.72 -0.33
CA VAL A 837 -1.31 5.74 -0.26
C VAL A 837 -1.19 4.72 -1.38
N THR A 838 -1.88 3.59 -1.23
CA THR A 838 -1.87 2.55 -2.26
C THR A 838 -2.48 3.07 -3.57
N SER A 839 -1.97 2.59 -4.70
CA SER A 839 -2.39 3.03 -6.04
C SER A 839 -3.90 2.94 -6.28
N ALA A 840 -4.43 3.83 -7.10
CA ALA A 840 -5.85 3.99 -7.39
C ALA A 840 -6.70 4.44 -6.19
N THR A 841 -6.16 5.23 -5.26
CA THR A 841 -6.94 5.90 -4.21
C THR A 841 -7.49 7.21 -4.73
N THR A 842 -8.80 7.26 -4.99
CA THR A 842 -9.43 8.34 -5.77
C THR A 842 -10.48 9.10 -4.98
N GLY A 843 -11.25 8.41 -4.13
CA GLY A 843 -12.32 9.01 -3.33
C GLY A 843 -11.78 9.69 -2.08
N ILE A 844 -12.29 10.90 -1.79
CA ILE A 844 -11.98 11.64 -0.55
C ILE A 844 -13.22 12.38 -0.05
N ALA A 845 -13.50 12.27 1.26
CA ALA A 845 -14.55 13.04 1.93
C ALA A 845 -14.14 13.36 3.37
N GLU A 846 -14.75 14.38 3.98
CA GLU A 846 -14.68 14.56 5.43
C GLU A 846 -15.80 13.76 6.08
N TYR A 847 -15.53 12.99 7.15
CA TYR A 847 -16.57 12.38 7.95
C TYR A 847 -17.25 13.42 8.84
N THR A 848 -18.52 13.73 8.59
CA THR A 848 -19.22 14.84 9.25
C THR A 848 -20.31 14.40 10.21
N SER A 849 -20.59 13.11 10.28
CA SER A 849 -21.70 12.59 11.07
C SER A 849 -21.36 12.50 12.55
N ASN A 850 -22.38 12.74 13.37
CA ASN A 850 -22.37 12.61 14.81
C ASN A 850 -22.48 11.17 15.32
N VAL A 851 -22.66 10.20 14.41
CA VAL A 851 -22.84 8.79 14.79
C VAL A 851 -21.66 8.28 15.61
N PHE A 852 -20.43 8.63 15.24
CA PHE A 852 -19.21 8.26 15.98
C PHE A 852 -18.61 9.42 16.79
N GLY A 853 -19.18 10.63 16.69
CA GLY A 853 -18.68 11.82 17.39
C GLY A 853 -17.17 12.01 17.19
N LYS A 854 -16.45 12.33 18.27
CA LYS A 854 -14.99 12.52 18.28
C LYS A 854 -14.17 11.34 17.74
N ASP A 855 -14.73 10.13 17.67
CA ASP A 855 -14.01 8.96 17.19
C ASP A 855 -13.81 8.98 15.68
N LEU A 856 -14.57 9.78 14.90
CA LEU A 856 -14.38 9.85 13.44
C LEU A 856 -14.70 11.23 12.84
N LYS A 857 -15.53 12.04 13.50
CA LYS A 857 -15.99 13.32 12.97
C LYS A 857 -14.80 14.27 12.77
N GLY A 858 -14.69 14.82 11.56
CA GLY A 858 -13.61 15.71 11.14
C GLY A 858 -12.43 14.99 10.48
N GLU A 859 -12.39 13.65 10.48
CA GLU A 859 -11.37 12.90 9.76
C GLU A 859 -11.68 12.78 8.27
N LEU A 860 -10.63 12.54 7.48
CA LEU A 860 -10.72 12.20 6.07
C LEU A 860 -11.09 10.73 5.91
N ILE A 861 -11.99 10.47 4.98
CA ILE A 861 -12.35 9.15 4.48
C ILE A 861 -11.75 9.02 3.08
N LEU A 862 -10.96 7.97 2.87
CA LEU A 862 -10.30 7.65 1.61
C LEU A 862 -10.93 6.39 1.01
N SER A 863 -11.15 6.39 -0.30
CA SER A 863 -11.72 5.24 -1.01
C SER A 863 -10.83 4.84 -2.18
N LYS A 864 -10.38 3.57 -2.14
CA LYS A 864 -9.67 2.94 -3.26
C LYS A 864 -10.66 2.59 -4.34
N TYR A 865 -10.38 2.95 -5.58
CA TYR A 865 -11.14 2.50 -6.74
C TYR A 865 -11.07 0.96 -6.87
N PRO A 866 -12.21 0.24 -6.78
CA PRO A 866 -12.26 -1.20 -7.00
C PRO A 866 -12.56 -1.47 -8.48
N ALA A 867 -11.55 -1.39 -9.36
CA ALA A 867 -11.71 -1.82 -10.75
C ALA A 867 -12.23 -3.28 -10.83
N SER A 868 -11.74 -4.09 -9.89
CA SER A 868 -12.08 -5.48 -9.61
C SER A 868 -12.02 -5.72 -8.09
N GLY A 869 -12.59 -6.82 -7.61
CA GLY A 869 -12.61 -7.14 -6.17
C GLY A 869 -13.43 -6.16 -5.30
N SER A 870 -13.04 -6.02 -4.03
CA SER A 870 -13.79 -5.24 -3.04
C SER A 870 -13.20 -3.84 -2.78
N GLY A 871 -11.93 -3.60 -3.14
CA GLY A 871 -11.15 -2.41 -2.79
C GLY A 871 -11.10 -2.15 -1.29
N GLN A 872 -10.74 -0.93 -0.86
CA GLN A 872 -10.52 -0.62 0.56
C GLN A 872 -10.91 0.82 0.90
N VAL A 873 -11.40 1.02 2.12
CA VAL A 873 -11.72 2.32 2.71
C VAL A 873 -10.83 2.52 3.92
N TRP A 874 -10.25 3.71 4.02
CA TRP A 874 -9.45 4.13 5.17
C TRP A 874 -10.00 5.41 5.79
N ARG A 875 -9.65 5.62 7.05
CA ARG A 875 -9.74 6.92 7.72
C ARG A 875 -8.35 7.47 7.96
N MET A 876 -8.24 8.80 7.99
CA MET A 876 -7.01 9.50 8.26
C MET A 876 -7.32 10.85 8.93
N LYS A 877 -6.51 11.26 9.92
CA LYS A 877 -6.57 12.64 10.41
C LYS A 877 -6.13 13.61 9.32
N ALA A 878 -6.77 14.78 9.23
CA ALA A 878 -6.36 15.83 8.29
C ALA A 878 -5.10 16.55 8.79
N ALA A 879 -3.96 15.86 8.74
CA ALA A 879 -2.65 16.34 9.17
C ALA A 879 -1.53 15.73 8.32
N ASP A 880 -0.36 16.38 8.32
CA ASP A 880 0.82 15.85 7.64
C ASP A 880 1.32 14.59 8.34
N GLN A 881 1.77 13.60 7.57
CA GLN A 881 2.27 12.29 8.02
C GLN A 881 1.26 11.48 8.86
N ALA A 882 -0.04 11.73 8.69
CA ALA A 882 -1.06 10.97 9.37
C ALA A 882 -1.11 9.53 8.85
N GLU A 883 -1.17 8.57 9.79
CA GLU A 883 -1.35 7.16 9.47
C GLU A 883 -2.78 6.91 8.97
N GLU A 884 -2.90 6.10 7.92
CA GLU A 884 -4.17 5.57 7.46
C GLU A 884 -4.57 4.36 8.29
N ILE A 885 -5.84 4.33 8.71
CA ILE A 885 -6.39 3.19 9.44
C ILE A 885 -7.45 2.55 8.54
N ALA A 886 -7.24 1.28 8.20
CA ALA A 886 -8.16 0.52 7.36
C ALA A 886 -9.50 0.33 8.06
N MET A 887 -10.60 0.72 7.42
CA MET A 887 -11.95 0.61 7.97
C MET A 887 -12.70 -0.61 7.44
N ALA A 888 -12.61 -0.85 6.13
CA ALA A 888 -13.30 -1.94 5.45
C ALA A 888 -12.67 -2.28 4.10
N ASP A 889 -12.60 -3.56 3.77
CA ASP A 889 -12.27 -4.05 2.42
C ASP A 889 -13.51 -3.97 1.52
N TYR A 890 -14.10 -2.78 1.40
CA TYR A 890 -15.33 -2.53 0.65
C TYR A 890 -15.47 -1.05 0.30
N SER A 891 -15.26 -0.71 -0.98
CA SER A 891 -15.08 0.69 -1.43
C SER A 891 -15.77 1.01 -2.77
N GLY A 892 -15.52 2.20 -3.33
CA GLY A 892 -15.94 2.65 -4.66
C GLY A 892 -15.00 3.73 -5.22
N LEU A 893 -15.28 4.23 -6.44
CA LEU A 893 -14.43 5.22 -7.11
C LEU A 893 -14.45 6.58 -6.41
N SER A 894 -15.63 7.01 -5.96
CA SER A 894 -15.83 8.23 -5.16
C SER A 894 -16.57 7.89 -3.88
N VAL A 895 -16.57 8.81 -2.91
CA VAL A 895 -17.22 8.63 -1.62
C VAL A 895 -17.91 9.91 -1.18
N VAL A 896 -19.10 9.79 -0.62
CA VAL A 896 -19.79 10.87 0.10
C VAL A 896 -20.33 10.35 1.42
N VAL A 897 -20.38 11.21 2.44
CA VAL A 897 -21.06 10.91 3.71
C VAL A 897 -22.55 11.17 3.54
N GLY A 898 -23.33 10.10 3.66
CA GLY A 898 -24.78 10.08 3.58
C GLY A 898 -25.46 10.82 4.73
N LYS A 899 -26.76 11.07 4.53
CA LYS A 899 -27.56 11.84 5.49
C LYS A 899 -27.74 11.15 6.84
N HIS A 900 -27.49 9.85 7.00
CA HIS A 900 -27.49 9.17 8.29
C HIS A 900 -26.09 8.65 8.69
N GLY A 901 -25.03 9.23 8.14
CA GLY A 901 -23.64 8.89 8.45
C GLY A 901 -23.07 7.71 7.66
N GLU A 902 -23.77 7.26 6.63
CA GLU A 902 -23.28 6.19 5.75
C GLU A 902 -22.13 6.67 4.86
N LEU A 903 -21.23 5.77 4.45
CA LEU A 903 -20.32 6.05 3.34
C LEU A 903 -20.91 5.47 2.06
N ILE A 904 -21.23 6.34 1.09
CA ILE A 904 -21.91 5.95 -0.14
C ILE A 904 -20.94 6.08 -1.30
N MET A 905 -20.70 4.97 -1.99
CA MET A 905 -19.54 4.80 -2.87
C MET A 905 -19.93 4.12 -4.20
N PRO A 906 -19.96 4.85 -5.32
CA PRO A 906 -20.27 4.28 -6.61
C PRO A 906 -19.22 3.27 -7.08
N ARG A 907 -19.67 2.12 -7.58
CA ARG A 907 -18.84 1.09 -8.20
C ARG A 907 -19.02 1.11 -9.71
N VAL A 908 -18.21 1.93 -10.38
CA VAL A 908 -18.34 2.25 -11.81
C VAL A 908 -18.34 1.00 -12.71
N GLN A 909 -17.42 0.06 -12.48
CA GLN A 909 -17.25 -1.17 -13.28
C GLN A 909 -18.38 -2.17 -12.99
N GLN A 910 -18.77 -2.31 -11.71
CA GLN A 910 -19.73 -3.30 -11.25
C GLN A 910 -21.20 -2.83 -11.37
N GLY A 911 -21.43 -1.55 -11.65
CA GLY A 911 -22.76 -1.02 -11.95
C GLY A 911 -23.73 -0.95 -10.77
N PHE A 912 -23.23 -0.68 -9.56
CA PHE A 912 -24.04 -0.48 -8.35
C PHE A 912 -23.44 0.58 -7.42
N VAL A 913 -24.15 0.93 -6.35
CA VAL A 913 -23.65 1.86 -5.31
C VAL A 913 -23.45 1.11 -4.00
N ALA A 914 -22.18 0.97 -3.59
CA ALA A 914 -21.78 0.36 -2.32
C ALA A 914 -22.07 1.30 -1.15
N VAL A 915 -22.41 0.75 0.00
CA VAL A 915 -22.68 1.50 1.22
C VAL A 915 -22.01 0.85 2.43
N LEU A 916 -21.28 1.63 3.22
CA LEU A 916 -20.95 1.29 4.60
C LEU A 916 -21.96 1.98 5.51
N LYS A 917 -22.85 1.19 6.13
CA LYS A 917 -23.86 1.69 7.07
C LYS A 917 -23.27 1.67 8.49
N PRO A 918 -23.31 2.78 9.24
CA PRO A 918 -22.67 2.81 10.56
C PRO A 918 -23.47 1.98 11.56
N LYS A 919 -22.75 1.28 12.45
CA LYS A 919 -23.32 0.55 13.59
C LYS A 919 -23.26 1.42 14.83
N TYR A 920 -24.39 1.61 15.50
CA TYR A 920 -24.48 2.35 16.75
C TYR A 920 -25.76 1.97 17.52
N SER A 921 -25.70 2.13 18.85
CA SER A 921 -26.86 2.01 19.73
C SER A 921 -27.74 3.27 19.61
N VAL A 922 -29.05 3.09 19.39
CA VAL A 922 -29.99 4.21 19.37
C VAL A 922 -30.25 4.67 20.82
N PRO A 923 -29.95 5.92 21.19
CA PRO A 923 -30.18 6.41 22.55
C PRO A 923 -31.68 6.57 22.83
N SER A 924 -32.07 6.72 24.10
CA SER A 924 -33.45 7.05 24.49
C SER A 924 -33.77 8.55 24.33
N GLU A 925 -32.75 9.41 24.36
CA GLU A 925 -32.87 10.85 24.13
C GLU A 925 -32.82 11.20 22.63
N PRO A 926 -33.28 12.39 22.21
CA PRO A 926 -33.10 12.86 20.84
C PRO A 926 -31.63 12.89 20.44
N MET A 927 -31.31 12.43 19.22
CA MET A 927 -29.95 12.47 18.69
C MET A 927 -29.95 13.11 17.31
N VAL A 928 -29.08 14.08 17.09
CA VAL A 928 -28.79 14.63 15.75
C VAL A 928 -27.67 13.83 15.13
N ILE A 929 -27.90 13.23 13.97
CA ILE A 929 -26.93 12.43 13.21
C ILE A 929 -26.15 13.29 12.21
N ALA A 930 -26.86 14.09 11.41
CA ALA A 930 -26.24 14.96 10.41
C ALA A 930 -27.20 16.09 9.98
N VAL A 931 -26.62 17.10 9.31
CA VAL A 931 -27.35 18.21 8.68
C VAL A 931 -26.99 18.23 7.19
N SER A 932 -27.99 18.29 6.32
CA SER A 932 -27.80 18.26 4.86
C SER A 932 -28.69 19.29 4.15
N PRO A 933 -28.12 20.24 3.38
CA PRO A 933 -26.69 20.52 3.28
C PRO A 933 -26.12 21.08 4.59
N ARG A 934 -24.85 20.77 4.87
CA ARG A 934 -24.12 21.25 6.06
C ARG A 934 -23.56 22.67 5.94
N ARG A 935 -23.65 23.28 4.75
CA ARG A 935 -23.22 24.65 4.45
C ARG A 935 -24.35 25.39 3.78
N GLY A 936 -24.62 26.62 4.19
CA GLY A 936 -25.66 27.44 3.57
C GLY A 936 -25.83 28.81 4.20
N LEU A 937 -26.69 29.61 3.59
CA LEU A 937 -27.06 30.94 4.08
C LEU A 937 -28.15 30.85 5.17
N GLY A 938 -28.24 31.86 6.03
CA GLY A 938 -29.43 32.04 6.87
C GLY A 938 -30.69 32.15 6.01
N GLY A 939 -31.74 31.44 6.39
CA GLY A 939 -32.99 31.31 5.63
C GLY A 939 -33.04 30.11 4.67
N SER A 940 -31.93 29.38 4.49
CA SER A 940 -31.92 28.13 3.71
C SER A 940 -32.72 27.03 4.41
N LYS A 941 -33.37 26.15 3.65
CA LYS A 941 -34.01 24.93 4.18
C LYS A 941 -32.96 23.81 4.22
N VAL A 942 -32.83 23.13 5.36
CA VAL A 942 -31.92 21.97 5.53
C VAL A 942 -32.70 20.78 6.07
N PHE A 943 -32.25 19.57 5.77
CA PHE A 943 -32.69 18.34 6.40
C PHE A 943 -31.80 18.02 7.59
N VAL A 944 -32.40 17.84 8.77
CA VAL A 944 -31.73 17.35 9.98
C VAL A 944 -32.16 15.91 10.16
N SER A 945 -31.18 15.00 10.18
CA SER A 945 -31.42 13.58 10.43
C SER A 945 -31.09 13.23 11.87
N GLY A 946 -31.73 12.19 12.39
CA GLY A 946 -31.55 11.82 13.78
C GLY A 946 -32.30 10.58 14.26
N GLU A 947 -32.46 10.52 15.57
CA GLU A 947 -33.26 9.54 16.32
C GLU A 947 -34.19 10.26 17.31
N ASN A 948 -35.35 9.66 17.58
CA ASN A 948 -36.33 10.11 18.56
C ASN A 948 -36.87 11.53 18.34
N PHE A 949 -37.05 11.93 17.08
CA PHE A 949 -37.75 13.17 16.76
C PHE A 949 -39.27 13.00 16.89
N ALA A 950 -39.96 14.08 17.21
CA ALA A 950 -41.41 14.08 17.36
C ALA A 950 -42.01 15.45 17.02
N GLU A 951 -43.31 15.47 16.79
CA GLU A 951 -44.07 16.71 16.63
C GLU A 951 -43.95 17.64 17.83
N GLY A 952 -43.95 18.95 17.59
CA GLY A 952 -43.81 19.98 18.63
C GLY A 952 -42.39 20.15 19.20
N MET A 953 -41.38 19.54 18.58
CA MET A 953 -39.97 19.75 18.93
C MET A 953 -39.46 21.14 18.54
N SER A 954 -38.32 21.53 19.11
CA SER A 954 -37.58 22.73 18.69
C SER A 954 -36.19 22.36 18.17
N VAL A 955 -35.68 23.15 17.22
CA VAL A 955 -34.34 22.99 16.64
C VAL A 955 -33.59 24.29 16.81
N SER A 956 -32.32 24.22 17.24
CA SER A 956 -31.47 25.40 17.39
C SER A 956 -30.13 25.24 16.66
N PHE A 957 -29.62 26.35 16.14
CA PHE A 957 -28.34 26.47 15.44
C PHE A 957 -27.45 27.41 16.25
N GLY A 958 -26.52 26.86 17.03
CA GLY A 958 -25.68 27.64 17.95
C GLY A 958 -26.52 28.48 18.93
N GLY A 959 -27.60 27.91 19.45
CA GLY A 959 -28.52 28.56 20.39
C GLY A 959 -29.60 29.46 19.74
N LYS A 960 -29.56 29.70 18.43
CA LYS A 960 -30.62 30.44 17.72
C LYS A 960 -31.70 29.49 17.21
N ALA A 961 -32.97 29.78 17.45
CA ALA A 961 -34.08 28.93 17.02
C ALA A 961 -34.22 28.89 15.48
N GLY A 962 -34.30 27.70 14.91
CA GLY A 962 -34.76 27.48 13.55
C GLY A 962 -36.29 27.65 13.44
N THR A 963 -36.77 27.90 12.23
CA THR A 963 -38.21 28.08 11.96
C THR A 963 -38.69 27.13 10.86
N ASP A 964 -39.99 27.15 10.52
CA ASP A 964 -40.59 26.33 9.46
C ASP A 964 -40.21 24.84 9.58
N ILE A 965 -40.30 24.30 10.80
CA ILE A 965 -39.99 22.90 11.10
C ILE A 965 -41.09 22.01 10.51
N ASP A 966 -40.68 21.05 9.71
CA ASP A 966 -41.52 20.08 9.02
C ASP A 966 -41.01 18.67 9.34
N VAL A 967 -41.70 17.98 10.26
CA VAL A 967 -41.27 16.68 10.78
C VAL A 967 -41.67 15.60 9.78
N VAL A 968 -40.67 14.93 9.19
CA VAL A 968 -40.92 13.85 8.23
C VAL A 968 -41.29 12.57 8.97
N ASN A 969 -40.52 12.22 9.99
CA ASN A 969 -40.73 11.07 10.87
C ASN A 969 -39.78 11.18 12.10
N SER A 970 -39.70 10.11 12.90
CA SER A 970 -38.81 10.02 14.06
C SER A 970 -37.32 10.13 13.75
N ASN A 971 -36.94 10.12 12.47
CA ASN A 971 -35.55 10.10 12.02
C ASN A 971 -35.14 11.29 11.14
N GLY A 972 -36.07 12.22 10.89
CA GLY A 972 -35.81 13.30 9.95
C GLY A 972 -36.82 14.43 10.04
N LEU A 973 -36.32 15.64 9.85
CA LEU A 973 -37.11 16.86 9.73
C LEU A 973 -36.46 17.79 8.71
N TYR A 974 -37.25 18.69 8.13
CA TYR A 974 -36.72 19.88 7.50
C TYR A 974 -36.88 21.09 8.44
N VAL A 975 -35.91 22.01 8.38
CA VAL A 975 -35.94 23.25 9.17
C VAL A 975 -35.31 24.38 8.36
N LYS A 976 -35.83 25.59 8.56
CA LYS A 976 -35.24 26.82 8.04
C LYS A 976 -34.17 27.33 9.00
N VAL A 977 -32.96 27.47 8.49
CA VAL A 977 -31.79 27.94 9.23
C VAL A 977 -31.98 29.42 9.64
N PRO A 978 -31.74 29.81 10.91
CA PRO A 978 -31.84 31.21 11.32
C PRO A 978 -30.71 32.06 10.74
N SER A 979 -30.76 33.38 10.91
CA SER A 979 -29.62 34.24 10.56
C SER A 979 -28.45 34.04 11.53
N GLY A 980 -27.25 33.78 11.00
CA GLY A 980 -26.07 33.48 11.81
C GLY A 980 -24.77 33.57 11.03
N SER A 981 -23.67 33.18 11.68
CA SER A 981 -22.30 33.21 11.16
C SER A 981 -21.46 32.13 11.82
N GLY A 982 -20.38 31.69 11.17
CA GLY A 982 -19.41 30.73 11.70
C GLY A 982 -19.89 29.27 11.68
N ASN A 983 -19.20 28.43 12.43
CA ASN A 983 -19.50 27.00 12.57
C ASN A 983 -20.35 26.79 13.83
N VAL A 984 -21.46 26.07 13.72
CA VAL A 984 -22.41 25.88 14.82
C VAL A 984 -22.82 24.42 14.99
N VAL A 985 -23.14 24.07 16.24
CA VAL A 985 -23.81 22.81 16.60
C VAL A 985 -25.31 22.97 16.35
N VAL A 986 -25.95 21.90 15.89
CA VAL A 986 -27.40 21.81 15.74
C VAL A 986 -27.95 20.90 16.81
N GLN A 987 -28.89 21.42 17.61
CA GLN A 987 -29.52 20.66 18.69
C GLN A 987 -31.03 20.57 18.48
N VAL A 988 -31.59 19.42 18.84
CA VAL A 988 -33.03 19.15 18.81
C VAL A 988 -33.52 18.91 20.24
N THR A 989 -34.60 19.58 20.62
CA THR A 989 -35.23 19.41 21.94
C THR A 989 -36.64 18.85 21.78
N VAL A 990 -36.91 17.71 22.41
CA VAL A 990 -38.20 17.00 22.40
C VAL A 990 -38.64 16.78 23.85
N GLY A 991 -39.83 17.26 24.23
CA GLY A 991 -40.37 17.02 25.57
C GLY A 991 -39.49 17.51 26.73
N GLY A 992 -38.62 18.49 26.49
CA GLY A 992 -37.66 19.02 27.47
C GLY A 992 -36.27 18.35 27.45
N ALA A 993 -36.11 17.20 26.80
CA ALA A 993 -34.82 16.56 26.58
C ALA A 993 -34.14 17.14 25.34
N THR A 994 -32.84 17.47 25.42
CA THR A 994 -32.08 18.09 24.33
C THR A 994 -30.96 17.16 23.88
N SER A 995 -30.79 17.02 22.56
CA SER A 995 -29.73 16.19 22.00
C SER A 995 -28.34 16.63 22.45
N ALA A 996 -27.49 15.65 22.76
CA ALA A 996 -26.11 15.86 23.15
C ALA A 996 -25.29 16.59 22.06
N ASN A 997 -24.20 17.25 22.48
CA ASN A 997 -23.19 17.82 21.59
C ASN A 997 -22.01 16.84 21.45
N PRO A 998 -21.85 16.16 20.30
CA PRO A 998 -20.87 15.08 20.10
C PRO A 998 -19.44 15.57 19.80
N GLU A 999 -19.13 16.82 20.14
CA GLU A 999 -17.92 17.57 19.76
C GLU A 999 -17.87 17.91 18.24
N GLY A 1000 -17.27 19.05 17.89
CA GLY A 1000 -17.26 19.60 16.52
C GLY A 1000 -18.51 20.42 16.15
N TYR A 1001 -18.80 20.54 14.84
CA TYR A 1001 -19.87 21.38 14.30
C TYR A 1001 -20.73 20.63 13.28
N ASP A 1002 -22.00 21.00 13.17
CA ASP A 1002 -22.97 20.33 12.28
C ASP A 1002 -23.35 21.20 11.08
N PHE A 1003 -23.35 22.52 11.25
CA PHE A 1003 -23.69 23.47 10.19
C PHE A 1003 -22.70 24.64 10.13
N ILE A 1004 -22.43 25.12 8.92
CA ILE A 1004 -21.50 26.22 8.65
C ILE A 1004 -22.22 27.30 7.83
N TYR A 1005 -22.25 28.51 8.37
CA TYR A 1005 -22.79 29.67 7.67
C TYR A 1005 -21.85 30.13 6.55
N ALA A 1006 -22.40 30.31 5.35
CA ALA A 1006 -21.68 30.65 4.12
C ALA A 1006 -21.52 32.15 3.84
#